data_AF-A0A7J5WUD7-F1
#
_entry.id   AF-A0A7J5WUD7-F1
#
_cell.length_a   1.000
_cell.length_b   1.000
_cell.length_c   1.000
_cell.angle_alpha   90.00
_cell.angle_beta   90.00
_cell.angle_gamma   90.00
#
_symmetry.space_group_name_H-M   'P 1'
#
loop_
_entity.id
_entity.type
_entity.pdbx_description
1 polymer ?
#
loop_
_entity_poly.entity_id
_entity_poly.type
_entity_poly.pdbx_seq_one_letter_code
_entity_poly.pdbx_strand_id
1 'polypeptide(L)'
;MGLFHIPLQITHFAIGAAALISGEAAVGTTRGVAGLARTAAGLVAESFAGPPVRRSSSHGDNRWIEVRGLDGSAAHTIGTTIVADLLNTPGVRDAVLNEALSRVVVTVESNGPTVEELVEVVEQAESRVAASPDAPRRPSASLPGDDTALAARLLSAYAAGTGLILATGAAALRVTGVTSALAAPVSMAQNSPSIRRRVEARLGPDAAQVFFSALSAGMSVLTVSPGALLADSAVQALLVAETINARRNWERFEPELTRQACKSAGLVGVSPRAAHRSVGAADSYADRSTLAGIGAAAISGIASGKTATAGSAALALVPKPVRSIRESFGVALGRGLMLHHRTVVMRPDALRSLEAVTTVLIDPRVLFTDELTVTRIEGVPPEVRSTAWSAAREALHEGLLAPGWHKLSDIPGAGGDGEALISALRDPFASAVVTESRRVGIRVISLDHDGLRSLGQGFDDLLPTDDGIDRELARALTQLHADGRQVLLVTGSTESATLPAEVVVGVWQDNSIPPWGADLLVPDLRAVWRILHAVPAAKKSATKGIELSASASVIGAVMLLPEVVGNGPTSVNMTAVGALWSGYRLADGVFDDPLPHPEPGHDWHALPVEEVRALLPRPEPRTTKTAGTDERRFPGFLAPVTGPLAATWRIVGEYFEAFREDLDEPITPILATGALATALLGSPFDAVLVASVLLVNTATSTQQSLHAEKVLGGLLAAQEPLAHRVTGATDDADVERVPAGDLQPGDLIRVGPGKVIPADARIIVADGAEVDESALTGESLPVSKATDPTPGAPLADRTGMLHAGTTMVAGRAVAVVTTVGAGTQMNRASAMTARKARKVGLQAQLAHITGRALPWSIAGGVAVGVLSLLRGTPLRQSAGTGVAIAAAAVPEGLPLVVTLAQLATARQLTSDDVLVRNPRAVEAFARLDIVCFDKTGTLSENHLRVVAHRGVSGVADDDVLAAAARTVKATVGKVEHATDEAIHVAAQERGMTLDDADAHLPFQSDRPYAAALVGTTLSIKGAPEILSARLTVVDDGLDELIEEMAASGLRVLAVAGRELTSEQAAAARDDQSALEALCDRDLIPVGAIGDRRHAAPQRTPTARRAPPARHRRPADHRGSPAHRRGGCARSRPAGDARRRDDRAGVGFAHRRCTYRRRAAFPGLRAHGPRAQGAGGGSAGGRRPGECDGRRRRQRRRGHPCRDRGRRPDRNRQ
;
A
#
# COMPACT_ATOMS: atom_id res chain seq x y z
N MET A 1 38.97 -12.56 5.46
CA MET A 1 38.93 -12.04 6.85
C MET A 1 37.58 -11.44 7.29
N GLY A 2 36.49 -11.52 6.50
CA GLY A 2 35.17 -10.97 6.88
C GLY A 2 34.25 -11.85 7.75
N LEU A 3 34.60 -13.11 7.99
CA LEU A 3 33.79 -14.06 8.78
C LEU A 3 33.81 -13.78 10.31
N PHE A 4 34.71 -12.93 10.80
CA PHE A 4 34.79 -12.55 12.21
C PHE A 4 33.98 -11.30 12.60
N HIS A 5 33.43 -10.54 11.64
CA HIS A 5 32.68 -9.31 11.94
C HIS A 5 31.21 -9.55 12.30
N ILE A 6 30.60 -10.62 11.79
CA ILE A 6 29.21 -11.00 12.08
C ILE A 6 29.04 -11.40 13.56
N PRO A 7 29.88 -12.28 14.15
CA PRO A 7 29.79 -12.54 15.58
C PRO A 7 30.06 -11.27 16.40
N LEU A 8 30.98 -10.39 15.98
CA LEU A 8 31.25 -9.14 16.70
C LEU A 8 30.06 -8.17 16.70
N GLN A 9 29.30 -8.07 15.60
CA GLN A 9 28.07 -7.25 15.53
C GLN A 9 26.90 -7.88 16.29
N ILE A 10 26.76 -9.21 16.27
CA ILE A 10 25.78 -9.93 17.10
C ILE A 10 26.12 -9.75 18.59
N THR A 11 27.41 -9.79 18.93
CA THR A 11 27.87 -9.55 20.30
C THR A 11 27.67 -8.08 20.68
N HIS A 12 27.94 -7.11 19.80
CA HIS A 12 27.61 -5.69 20.03
C HIS A 12 26.11 -5.41 20.09
N PHE A 13 25.27 -6.18 19.40
CA PHE A 13 23.82 -6.09 19.49
C PHE A 13 23.31 -6.68 20.81
N ALA A 14 23.83 -7.83 21.23
CA ALA A 14 23.51 -8.44 22.52
C ALA A 14 24.04 -7.57 23.69
N ILE A 15 25.26 -7.04 23.58
CA ILE A 15 25.86 -6.09 24.52
C ILE A 15 25.14 -4.75 24.46
N GLY A 16 24.74 -4.25 23.29
CA GLY A 16 24.01 -3.00 23.13
C GLY A 16 22.60 -3.07 23.70
N ALA A 17 21.90 -4.18 23.47
CA ALA A 17 20.62 -4.48 24.10
C ALA A 17 20.77 -4.63 25.63
N ALA A 18 21.84 -5.29 26.10
CA ALA A 18 22.15 -5.41 27.54
C ALA A 18 22.65 -4.10 28.17
N ALA A 19 23.34 -3.24 27.43
CA ALA A 19 23.84 -1.93 27.85
C ALA A 19 22.72 -0.88 27.89
N LEU A 20 21.75 -0.96 26.97
CA LEU A 20 20.47 -0.24 27.05
C LEU A 20 19.70 -0.62 28.32
N ILE A 21 19.77 -1.89 28.74
CA ILE A 21 19.16 -2.36 29.99
C ILE A 21 19.93 -1.86 31.22
N SER A 22 21.26 -1.76 31.18
CA SER A 22 22.07 -1.40 32.36
C SER A 22 22.31 0.11 32.53
N GLY A 23 22.35 0.89 31.45
CA GLY A 23 22.54 2.34 31.50
C GLY A 23 21.26 3.13 31.80
N GLU A 24 20.11 2.67 31.33
CA GLU A 24 18.83 3.40 31.48
C GLU A 24 17.84 2.79 32.49
N ALA A 25 17.92 1.49 32.79
CA ALA A 25 17.07 0.90 33.85
C ALA A 25 17.58 1.26 35.26
N ALA A 26 18.84 1.68 35.40
CA ALA A 26 19.45 2.02 36.68
C ALA A 26 19.09 3.43 37.19
N VAL A 27 18.53 4.33 36.36
CA VAL A 27 18.43 5.77 36.70
C VAL A 27 17.00 6.24 37.05
N GLY A 28 15.94 5.43 36.87
CA GLY A 28 14.55 5.92 36.98
C GLY A 28 13.60 5.28 38.01
N THR A 29 13.91 4.12 38.60
CA THR A 29 12.89 3.25 39.25
C THR A 29 13.00 3.13 40.78
N THR A 30 13.66 4.08 41.46
CA THR A 30 14.00 3.96 42.90
C THR A 30 12.81 4.06 43.87
N ARG A 31 11.58 4.40 43.43
CA ARG A 31 10.42 4.59 44.34
C ARG A 31 9.43 3.42 44.47
N GLY A 32 9.64 2.25 43.83
CA GLY A 32 8.65 1.14 43.80
C GLY A 32 9.18 -0.27 44.04
N VAL A 33 10.43 -0.45 44.48
CA VAL A 33 11.11 -1.77 44.51
C VAL A 33 10.39 -2.80 45.39
N ALA A 34 9.84 -2.38 46.54
CA ALA A 34 9.14 -3.29 47.46
C ALA A 34 7.80 -3.80 46.91
N GLY A 35 7.06 -2.96 46.17
CA GLY A 35 5.82 -3.35 45.49
C GLY A 35 6.08 -4.36 44.37
N LEU A 36 7.06 -4.06 43.50
CA LEU A 36 7.48 -4.98 42.43
C LEU A 36 7.98 -6.33 42.95
N ALA A 37 8.71 -6.35 44.07
CA ALA A 37 9.18 -7.60 44.69
C ALA A 37 8.03 -8.49 45.20
N ARG A 38 6.98 -7.89 45.77
CA ARG A 38 5.78 -8.62 46.21
C ARG A 38 4.98 -9.16 45.01
N THR A 39 4.78 -8.34 43.98
CA THR A 39 4.14 -8.78 42.73
C THR A 39 4.90 -9.94 42.08
N ALA A 40 6.23 -9.89 42.10
CA ALA A 40 7.09 -10.97 41.63
C ALA A 40 6.89 -12.26 42.45
N ALA A 41 6.84 -12.18 43.78
CA ALA A 41 6.57 -13.34 44.64
C ALA A 41 5.18 -13.95 44.37
N GLY A 42 4.16 -13.11 44.19
CA GLY A 42 2.81 -13.54 43.82
C GLY A 42 2.78 -14.25 42.46
N LEU A 43 3.47 -13.73 41.45
CA LEU A 43 3.54 -14.34 40.11
C LEU A 43 4.24 -15.70 40.12
N VAL A 44 5.26 -15.87 40.97
CA VAL A 44 5.88 -17.18 41.18
C VAL A 44 4.85 -18.15 41.77
N ALA A 45 4.09 -17.76 42.78
CA ALA A 45 3.03 -18.60 43.33
C ALA A 45 1.95 -18.93 42.28
N GLU A 46 1.48 -17.95 41.51
CA GLU A 46 0.51 -18.12 40.41
C GLU A 46 1.03 -19.12 39.36
N SER A 47 2.32 -19.06 39.02
CA SER A 47 2.95 -19.98 38.06
C SER A 47 2.93 -21.45 38.51
N PHE A 48 2.79 -21.71 39.81
CA PHE A 48 2.61 -23.04 40.40
C PHE A 48 1.13 -23.34 40.75
N ALA A 49 0.19 -22.76 39.99
CA ALA A 49 -1.26 -22.89 40.16
C ALA A 49 -1.82 -22.24 41.44
N GLY A 50 -1.13 -21.22 41.97
CA GLY A 50 -1.69 -20.31 42.97
C GLY A 50 -2.77 -19.37 42.40
N PRO A 51 -3.45 -18.60 43.27
CA PRO A 51 -4.46 -17.63 42.82
C PRO A 51 -3.84 -16.53 41.96
N PRO A 52 -4.56 -16.00 40.96
CA PRO A 52 -4.02 -15.01 40.05
C PRO A 52 -3.74 -13.69 40.77
N VAL A 53 -2.55 -13.13 40.56
CA VAL A 53 -2.16 -11.82 41.12
C VAL A 53 -3.03 -10.73 40.49
N ARG A 54 -3.49 -9.79 41.31
CA ARG A 54 -4.27 -8.64 40.84
C ARG A 54 -3.38 -7.68 40.06
N ARG A 55 -3.85 -7.24 38.90
CA ARG A 55 -3.13 -6.25 38.08
C ARG A 55 -3.37 -4.87 38.63
N SER A 56 -2.30 -4.13 38.88
CA SER A 56 -2.37 -2.75 39.30
C SER A 56 -1.16 -1.95 38.81
N SER A 57 -1.34 -0.64 38.73
CA SER A 57 -0.28 0.32 38.49
C SER A 57 -0.40 1.51 39.44
N SER A 58 0.74 2.10 39.78
CA SER A 58 0.83 3.36 40.51
C SER A 58 1.76 4.33 39.80
N HIS A 59 1.26 5.54 39.52
CA HIS A 59 2.07 6.63 39.00
C HIS A 59 1.53 7.98 39.48
N GLY A 60 2.39 8.81 40.07
CA GLY A 60 1.98 10.09 40.65
C GLY A 60 0.84 9.94 41.66
N ASP A 61 -0.28 10.61 41.40
CA ASP A 61 -1.51 10.58 42.20
C ASP A 61 -2.55 9.56 41.70
N ASN A 62 -2.30 8.90 40.56
CA ASN A 62 -3.28 8.00 39.92
C ASN A 62 -2.92 6.54 40.19
N ARG A 63 -3.94 5.72 40.49
CA ARG A 63 -3.86 4.25 40.67
C ARG A 63 -4.84 3.56 39.74
N TRP A 64 -4.36 2.58 38.98
CA TRP A 64 -5.23 1.72 38.17
C TRP A 64 -5.28 0.35 38.81
N ILE A 65 -6.48 -0.16 39.08
CA ILE A 65 -6.68 -1.41 39.79
C ILE A 65 -7.62 -2.30 38.98
N GLU A 66 -7.23 -3.55 38.72
CA GLU A 66 -8.07 -4.56 38.09
C GLU A 66 -9.34 -4.80 38.90
N VAL A 67 -10.46 -4.90 38.20
CA VAL A 67 -11.76 -5.30 38.75
C VAL A 67 -12.19 -6.60 38.07
N ARG A 68 -12.56 -7.61 38.86
CA ARG A 68 -12.91 -8.95 38.40
C ARG A 68 -14.43 -9.16 38.47
N GLY A 69 -14.99 -9.89 37.51
CA GLY A 69 -16.43 -10.22 37.48
C GLY A 69 -17.33 -9.22 36.75
N LEU A 70 -16.75 -8.29 35.99
CA LEU A 70 -17.48 -7.33 35.14
C LEU A 70 -18.08 -7.96 33.87
N ASP A 71 -17.81 -9.24 33.64
CA ASP A 71 -18.35 -10.06 32.55
C ASP A 71 -19.63 -10.82 32.93
N GLY A 72 -20.06 -10.74 34.21
CA GLY A 72 -21.24 -11.44 34.73
C GLY A 72 -22.51 -10.57 34.80
N SER A 73 -23.65 -11.21 35.09
CA SER A 73 -24.94 -10.50 35.29
C SER A 73 -24.94 -9.52 36.46
N ALA A 74 -23.98 -9.63 37.39
CA ALA A 74 -23.80 -8.74 38.53
C ALA A 74 -22.80 -7.59 38.27
N ALA A 75 -22.29 -7.43 37.03
CA ALA A 75 -21.24 -6.46 36.70
C ALA A 75 -21.57 -5.03 37.15
N HIS A 76 -22.80 -4.57 36.90
CA HIS A 76 -23.24 -3.24 37.29
C HIS A 76 -23.22 -3.04 38.81
N THR A 77 -23.71 -4.03 39.58
CA THR A 77 -23.71 -4.00 41.05
C THR A 77 -22.30 -4.04 41.62
N ILE A 78 -21.42 -4.86 41.05
CA ILE A 78 -20.00 -4.94 41.44
C ILE A 78 -19.33 -3.58 41.22
N GLY A 79 -19.50 -3.00 40.03
CA GLY A 79 -18.88 -1.74 39.66
C GLY A 79 -19.30 -0.57 40.54
N THR A 80 -20.61 -0.42 40.74
CA THR A 80 -21.20 0.63 41.59
C THR A 80 -20.78 0.50 43.07
N THR A 81 -20.73 -0.74 43.59
CA THR A 81 -20.28 -0.99 44.96
C THR A 81 -18.80 -0.62 45.15
N ILE A 82 -17.94 -1.03 44.22
CA ILE A 82 -16.50 -0.73 44.25
C ILE A 82 -16.24 0.77 44.23
N VAL A 83 -16.89 1.51 43.32
CA VAL A 83 -16.71 2.96 43.23
C VAL A 83 -17.17 3.65 44.51
N ALA A 84 -18.31 3.24 45.08
CA ALA A 84 -18.80 3.79 46.34
C ALA A 84 -17.85 3.53 47.52
N ASP A 85 -17.33 2.31 47.65
CA ASP A 85 -16.38 1.95 48.72
C ASP A 85 -15.05 2.72 48.62
N LEU A 86 -14.55 2.90 47.39
CA LEU A 86 -13.31 3.64 47.14
C LEU A 86 -13.49 5.14 47.44
N LEU A 87 -14.60 5.75 47.04
CA LEU A 87 -14.90 7.16 47.35
C LEU A 87 -15.09 7.41 48.86
N ASN A 88 -15.49 6.39 49.62
CA ASN A 88 -15.59 6.46 51.08
C ASN A 88 -14.25 6.24 51.80
N THR A 89 -13.19 5.89 51.07
CA THR A 89 -11.85 5.66 51.65
C THR A 89 -11.12 6.99 51.86
N PRO A 90 -10.64 7.31 53.07
CA PRO A 90 -9.94 8.57 53.35
C PRO A 90 -8.73 8.78 52.44
N GLY A 91 -8.57 9.98 51.88
CA GLY A 91 -7.46 10.34 50.98
C GLY A 91 -7.68 9.96 49.51
N VAL A 92 -8.83 9.37 49.15
CA VAL A 92 -9.28 9.21 47.76
C VAL A 92 -10.03 10.47 47.33
N ARG A 93 -9.58 11.10 46.23
CA ARG A 93 -10.20 12.29 45.65
C ARG A 93 -11.28 11.96 44.63
N ASP A 94 -11.03 10.95 43.80
CA ASP A 94 -11.93 10.53 42.73
C ASP A 94 -11.73 9.04 42.44
N ALA A 95 -12.78 8.34 42.04
CA ALA A 95 -12.72 6.92 41.66
C ALA A 95 -13.71 6.64 40.54
N VAL A 96 -13.21 6.15 39.40
CA VAL A 96 -14.03 5.91 38.20
C VAL A 96 -13.77 4.53 37.64
N LEU A 97 -14.84 3.81 37.33
CA LEU A 97 -14.77 2.50 36.70
C LEU A 97 -14.71 2.61 35.17
N ASN A 98 -13.67 2.05 34.58
CA ASN A 98 -13.57 1.81 33.14
C ASN A 98 -13.90 0.33 32.86
N GLU A 99 -15.15 0.07 32.44
CA GLU A 99 -15.65 -1.29 32.16
C GLU A 99 -14.88 -1.97 31.01
N ALA A 100 -14.57 -1.22 29.94
CA ALA A 100 -13.90 -1.74 28.75
C ALA A 100 -12.48 -2.29 29.04
N LEU A 101 -11.76 -1.66 29.98
CA LEU A 101 -10.45 -2.14 30.44
C LEU A 101 -10.53 -3.06 31.66
N SER A 102 -11.70 -3.21 32.28
CA SER A 102 -11.84 -3.84 33.61
C SER A 102 -10.88 -3.23 34.64
N ARG A 103 -10.85 -1.90 34.69
CA ARG A 103 -10.00 -1.13 35.61
C ARG A 103 -10.82 -0.09 36.34
N VAL A 104 -10.60 0.04 37.64
CA VAL A 104 -10.99 1.25 38.38
C VAL A 104 -9.78 2.17 38.44
N VAL A 105 -10.00 3.45 38.13
CA VAL A 105 -9.00 4.52 38.15
C VAL A 105 -9.27 5.36 39.38
N VAL A 106 -8.33 5.36 40.32
CA VAL A 106 -8.45 6.05 41.61
C VAL A 106 -7.42 7.17 41.65
N THR A 107 -7.88 8.39 41.90
CA THR A 107 -7.02 9.55 42.13
C THR A 107 -6.90 9.76 43.64
N VAL A 108 -5.69 9.73 44.17
CA VAL A 108 -5.40 9.90 45.61
C VAL A 108 -4.72 11.24 45.88
N GLU A 109 -4.81 11.72 47.12
CA GLU A 109 -4.00 12.87 47.58
C GLU A 109 -2.52 12.49 47.75
N SER A 110 -1.63 13.47 47.89
CA SER A 110 -0.17 13.22 47.97
C SER A 110 0.25 12.37 49.19
N ASN A 111 -0.59 12.29 50.23
CA ASN A 111 -0.46 11.40 51.39
C ASN A 111 -1.61 10.37 51.48
N GLY A 112 -2.28 10.10 50.36
CA GLY A 112 -3.42 9.19 50.28
C GLY A 112 -3.03 7.71 50.40
N PRO A 113 -4.03 6.82 50.34
CA PRO A 113 -3.84 5.39 50.54
C PRO A 113 -2.93 4.76 49.47
N THR A 114 -2.21 3.73 49.88
CA THR A 114 -1.35 2.92 49.01
C THR A 114 -2.19 2.07 48.04
N VAL A 115 -1.56 1.57 46.96
CA VAL A 115 -2.25 0.65 46.03
C VAL A 115 -2.74 -0.59 46.76
N GLU A 116 -1.94 -1.09 47.68
CA GLU A 116 -2.25 -2.31 48.43
C GLU A 116 -3.51 -2.15 49.29
N GLU A 117 -3.65 -1.03 50.00
CA GLU A 117 -4.86 -0.71 50.78
C GLU A 117 -6.09 -0.61 49.87
N LEU A 118 -5.95 0.05 48.70
CA LEU A 118 -7.06 0.16 47.75
C LEU A 118 -7.42 -1.18 47.08
N VAL A 119 -6.45 -2.05 46.84
CA VAL A 119 -6.67 -3.40 46.33
C VAL A 119 -7.48 -4.24 47.33
N GLU A 120 -7.18 -4.14 48.62
CA GLU A 120 -7.95 -4.82 49.67
C GLU A 120 -9.41 -4.33 49.70
N VAL A 121 -9.64 -3.02 49.53
CA VAL A 121 -10.99 -2.45 49.44
C VAL A 121 -11.75 -3.03 48.23
N VAL A 122 -11.12 -3.08 47.05
CA VAL A 122 -11.72 -3.66 45.84
C VAL A 122 -12.05 -5.15 46.04
N GLU A 123 -11.15 -5.92 46.66
CA GLU A 123 -11.37 -7.35 46.92
C GLU A 123 -12.53 -7.61 47.89
N GLN A 124 -12.61 -6.82 48.96
CA GLN A 124 -13.73 -6.87 49.91
C GLN A 124 -15.05 -6.53 49.21
N ALA A 125 -15.09 -5.49 48.39
CA ALA A 125 -16.27 -5.11 47.60
C ALA A 125 -16.72 -6.23 46.64
N GLU A 126 -15.79 -6.83 45.87
CA GLU A 126 -16.08 -7.95 44.97
C GLU A 126 -16.62 -9.18 45.74
N SER A 127 -16.09 -9.46 46.93
CA SER A 127 -16.51 -10.59 47.75
C SER A 127 -17.94 -10.45 48.29
N ARG A 128 -18.40 -9.21 48.57
CA ARG A 128 -19.74 -8.92 49.10
C ARG A 128 -20.86 -9.13 48.07
N VAL A 129 -20.56 -8.87 46.79
CA VAL A 129 -21.55 -8.94 45.71
C VAL A 129 -21.58 -10.32 45.02
N ALA A 130 -20.53 -11.13 45.17
CA ALA A 130 -20.43 -12.40 44.47
C ALA A 130 -21.43 -13.46 44.98
N ALA A 131 -22.37 -13.87 44.11
CA ALA A 131 -23.38 -14.89 44.41
C ALA A 131 -22.82 -16.34 44.49
N SER A 132 -21.58 -16.58 44.07
CA SER A 132 -20.90 -17.87 44.22
C SER A 132 -19.37 -17.70 44.29
N PRO A 133 -18.68 -18.27 45.29
CA PRO A 133 -17.22 -18.22 45.42
C PRO A 133 -16.45 -18.89 44.27
N ASP A 134 -17.09 -19.81 43.53
CA ASP A 134 -16.44 -20.72 42.56
C ASP A 134 -16.62 -20.33 41.09
N ALA A 135 -17.25 -19.19 40.77
CA ALA A 135 -17.34 -18.75 39.38
C ALA A 135 -15.94 -18.38 38.86
N PRO A 136 -15.43 -19.01 37.77
CA PRO A 136 -14.07 -18.78 37.29
C PRO A 136 -13.93 -17.34 36.77
N ARG A 137 -13.39 -16.46 37.62
CA ARG A 137 -13.06 -15.07 37.28
C ARG A 137 -11.82 -15.09 36.39
N ARG A 138 -11.99 -14.83 35.10
CA ARG A 138 -10.86 -14.78 34.18
C ARG A 138 -10.00 -13.55 34.50
N PRO A 139 -8.67 -13.70 34.61
CA PRO A 139 -7.78 -12.56 34.73
C PRO A 139 -7.96 -11.64 33.50
N SER A 140 -8.04 -10.34 33.74
CA SER A 140 -8.11 -9.35 32.66
C SER A 140 -6.76 -9.26 31.91
N ALA A 141 -6.73 -8.59 30.76
CA ALA A 141 -5.47 -8.34 30.08
C ALA A 141 -4.60 -7.35 30.89
N SER A 142 -3.29 -7.56 30.89
CA SER A 142 -2.34 -6.63 31.51
C SER A 142 -2.15 -5.39 30.63
N LEU A 143 -2.18 -4.21 31.25
CA LEU A 143 -1.89 -2.93 30.64
C LEU A 143 -0.40 -2.62 30.67
N PRO A 144 0.11 -1.74 29.80
CA PRO A 144 1.52 -1.37 29.79
C PRO A 144 2.04 -0.79 31.11
N GLY A 145 1.17 -0.13 31.89
CA GLY A 145 1.48 0.41 33.21
C GLY A 145 1.53 -0.62 34.33
N ASP A 146 0.97 -1.82 34.14
CA ASP A 146 0.79 -2.80 35.22
C ASP A 146 2.14 -3.33 35.74
N ASP A 147 2.28 -3.40 37.07
CA ASP A 147 3.48 -3.92 37.73
C ASP A 147 3.68 -5.42 37.46
N THR A 148 2.59 -6.17 37.25
CA THR A 148 2.62 -7.60 36.93
C THR A 148 3.33 -7.87 35.60
N ALA A 149 3.07 -7.05 34.57
CA ALA A 149 3.70 -7.21 33.26
C ALA A 149 5.22 -6.99 33.37
N LEU A 150 5.67 -5.94 34.05
CA LEU A 150 7.09 -5.67 34.24
C LEU A 150 7.76 -6.75 35.10
N ALA A 151 7.15 -7.13 36.22
CA ALA A 151 7.67 -8.17 37.11
C ALA A 151 7.82 -9.52 36.40
N ALA A 152 6.82 -9.94 35.60
CA ALA A 152 6.88 -11.19 34.84
C ALA A 152 8.04 -11.22 33.82
N ARG A 153 8.31 -10.10 33.13
CA ARG A 153 9.40 -9.99 32.16
C ARG A 153 10.76 -9.94 32.84
N LEU A 154 10.90 -9.20 33.93
CA LEU A 154 12.13 -9.15 34.73
C LEU A 154 12.46 -10.51 35.35
N LEU A 155 11.48 -11.23 35.91
CA LEU A 155 11.65 -12.59 36.43
C LEU A 155 12.08 -13.56 35.33
N SER A 156 11.46 -13.48 34.15
CA SER A 156 11.81 -14.32 33.01
C SER A 156 13.23 -14.06 32.51
N ALA A 157 13.65 -12.79 32.42
CA ALA A 157 15.00 -12.39 32.06
C ALA A 157 16.03 -12.82 33.12
N TYR A 158 15.68 -12.67 34.41
CA TYR A 158 16.53 -13.11 35.52
C TYR A 158 16.73 -14.63 35.51
N ALA A 159 15.65 -15.41 35.32
CA ALA A 159 15.73 -16.86 35.20
C ALA A 159 16.63 -17.29 34.03
N ALA A 160 16.48 -16.66 32.85
CA ALA A 160 17.32 -16.95 31.69
C ALA A 160 18.79 -16.55 31.92
N GLY A 161 19.04 -15.36 32.48
CA GLY A 161 20.40 -14.85 32.72
C GLY A 161 21.15 -15.62 33.81
N THR A 162 20.51 -15.92 34.93
CA THR A 162 21.09 -16.79 35.97
C THR A 162 21.32 -18.20 35.45
N GLY A 163 20.35 -18.75 34.71
CA GLY A 163 20.49 -20.02 34.03
C GLY A 163 21.71 -20.04 33.10
N LEU A 164 21.91 -18.99 32.31
CA LEU A 164 23.07 -18.84 31.42
C LEU A 164 24.40 -18.86 32.19
N ILE A 165 24.50 -18.09 33.29
CA ILE A 165 25.70 -18.05 34.13
C ILE A 165 25.98 -19.44 34.71
N LEU A 166 24.97 -20.10 35.27
CA LEU A 166 25.10 -21.43 35.88
C LEU A 166 25.46 -22.49 34.83
N ALA A 167 24.81 -22.51 33.67
CA ALA A 167 25.09 -23.46 32.61
C ALA A 167 26.49 -23.25 31.99
N THR A 168 26.92 -21.99 31.84
CA THR A 168 28.26 -21.66 31.35
C THR A 168 29.32 -22.05 32.38
N GLY A 169 29.07 -21.79 33.67
CA GLY A 169 29.93 -22.24 34.76
C GLY A 169 30.04 -23.76 34.83
N ALA A 170 28.92 -24.46 34.75
CA ALA A 170 28.87 -25.93 34.72
C ALA A 170 29.63 -26.49 33.49
N ALA A 171 29.47 -25.87 32.32
CA ALA A 171 30.22 -26.24 31.11
C ALA A 171 31.72 -26.00 31.26
N ALA A 172 32.12 -24.86 31.83
CA ALA A 172 33.52 -24.52 32.09
C ALA A 172 34.16 -25.48 33.11
N LEU A 173 33.41 -25.89 34.12
CA LEU A 173 33.80 -26.89 35.12
C LEU A 173 33.68 -28.35 34.61
N ARG A 174 33.28 -28.55 33.35
CA ARG A 174 33.09 -29.88 32.72
C ARG A 174 32.14 -30.81 33.49
N VAL A 175 31.13 -30.23 34.13
CA VAL A 175 30.07 -31.00 34.80
C VAL A 175 29.28 -31.79 33.75
N THR A 176 29.05 -33.08 34.03
CA THR A 176 28.23 -33.92 33.16
C THR A 176 26.75 -33.61 33.36
N GLY A 177 26.11 -33.04 32.33
CA GLY A 177 24.67 -32.78 32.33
C GLY A 177 23.82 -34.03 32.18
N VAL A 178 22.53 -33.91 32.52
CA VAL A 178 21.51 -34.95 32.30
C VAL A 178 21.17 -35.05 30.80
N THR A 179 20.60 -36.17 30.38
CA THR A 179 20.20 -36.42 28.99
C THR A 179 19.31 -35.31 28.41
N SER A 180 19.60 -34.89 27.17
CA SER A 180 18.82 -33.88 26.44
C SER A 180 17.37 -34.30 26.15
N ALA A 181 17.06 -35.59 26.32
CA ALA A 181 15.69 -36.12 26.25
C ALA A 181 14.73 -35.43 27.23
N LEU A 182 15.21 -34.98 28.39
CA LEU A 182 14.37 -34.31 29.38
C LEU A 182 14.02 -32.87 28.96
N ALA A 183 14.91 -32.17 28.23
CA ALA A 183 14.69 -30.79 27.82
C ALA A 183 13.79 -30.66 26.58
N ALA A 184 13.70 -31.71 25.76
CA ALA A 184 12.93 -31.69 24.51
C ALA A 184 11.42 -31.36 24.72
N PRO A 185 10.67 -32.01 25.62
CA PRO A 185 9.25 -31.71 25.82
C PRO A 185 9.01 -30.25 26.25
N VAL A 186 9.87 -29.72 27.11
CA VAL A 186 9.78 -28.34 27.61
C VAL A 186 10.01 -27.34 26.48
N SER A 187 11.11 -27.49 25.74
CA SER A 187 11.44 -26.59 24.63
C SER A 187 10.40 -26.66 23.51
N MET A 188 9.81 -27.84 23.27
CA MET A 188 8.74 -28.02 22.28
C MET A 188 7.42 -27.39 22.75
N ALA A 189 7.04 -27.58 24.00
CA ALA A 189 5.84 -26.98 24.59
C ALA A 189 5.91 -25.44 24.56
N GLN A 190 7.07 -24.87 24.89
CA GLN A 190 7.27 -23.42 24.90
C GLN A 190 7.19 -22.77 23.50
N ASN A 191 7.60 -23.50 22.47
CA ASN A 191 7.64 -23.00 21.09
C ASN A 191 6.47 -23.48 20.22
N SER A 192 5.53 -24.27 20.78
CA SER A 192 4.28 -24.66 20.13
C SER A 192 3.16 -23.67 20.51
N PRO A 193 2.62 -22.91 19.55
CA PRO A 193 1.53 -21.96 19.81
C PRO A 193 0.26 -22.62 20.33
N SER A 194 -0.05 -23.85 19.91
CA SER A 194 -1.23 -24.58 20.39
C SER A 194 -1.11 -24.98 21.87
N ILE A 195 0.06 -25.47 22.29
CA ILE A 195 0.32 -25.85 23.69
C ILE A 195 0.36 -24.61 24.57
N ARG A 196 1.08 -23.58 24.14
CA ARG A 196 1.20 -22.32 24.87
C ARG A 196 -0.16 -21.69 25.16
N ARG A 197 -1.06 -21.61 24.17
CA ARG A 197 -2.43 -21.09 24.36
C ARG A 197 -3.22 -21.85 25.42
N ARG A 198 -3.05 -23.18 25.52
CA ARG A 198 -3.72 -24.00 26.56
C ARG A 198 -3.19 -23.70 27.96
N VAL A 199 -1.90 -23.41 28.08
CA VAL A 199 -1.27 -23.03 29.36
C VAL A 199 -1.67 -21.60 29.74
N GLU A 200 -1.64 -20.66 28.79
CA GLU A 200 -2.09 -19.27 29.00
C GLU A 200 -3.58 -19.20 29.37
N ALA A 201 -4.42 -20.08 28.84
CA ALA A 201 -5.83 -20.16 29.21
C ALA A 201 -6.06 -20.60 30.67
N ARG A 202 -5.08 -21.24 31.33
CA ARG A 202 -5.16 -21.70 32.72
C ARG A 202 -4.42 -20.79 33.69
N LEU A 203 -3.20 -20.39 33.34
CA LEU A 203 -2.31 -19.59 34.21
C LEU A 203 -2.35 -18.09 33.89
N GLY A 204 -3.03 -17.67 32.83
CA GLY A 204 -2.85 -16.32 32.29
C GLY A 204 -1.53 -16.14 31.51
N PRO A 205 -1.41 -15.07 30.72
CA PRO A 205 -0.25 -14.87 29.83
C PRO A 205 1.05 -14.60 30.59
N ASP A 206 0.99 -13.80 31.66
CA ASP A 206 2.18 -13.39 32.41
C ASP A 206 2.76 -14.52 33.25
N ALA A 207 1.93 -15.24 34.01
CA ALA A 207 2.40 -16.38 34.80
C ALA A 207 2.79 -17.57 33.91
N ALA A 208 2.11 -17.81 32.78
CA ALA A 208 2.56 -18.79 31.80
C ALA A 208 3.96 -18.44 31.23
N GLN A 209 4.23 -17.16 30.98
CA GLN A 209 5.55 -16.71 30.51
C GLN A 209 6.65 -16.93 31.56
N VAL A 210 6.37 -16.65 32.84
CA VAL A 210 7.29 -16.95 33.96
C VAL A 210 7.50 -18.45 34.09
N PHE A 211 6.42 -19.24 34.07
CA PHE A 211 6.45 -20.71 34.13
C PHE A 211 7.35 -21.30 33.04
N PHE A 212 7.12 -20.95 31.78
CA PHE A 212 7.92 -21.47 30.67
C PHE A 212 9.38 -21.02 30.73
N SER A 213 9.66 -19.79 31.20
CA SER A 213 11.01 -19.26 31.30
C SER A 213 11.80 -19.94 32.42
N ALA A 214 11.19 -20.12 33.59
CA ALA A 214 11.78 -20.85 34.71
C ALA A 214 12.02 -22.33 34.35
N LEU A 215 11.04 -22.98 33.73
CA LEU A 215 11.15 -24.37 33.31
C LEU A 215 12.23 -24.55 32.23
N SER A 216 12.26 -23.69 31.20
CA SER A 216 13.32 -23.73 30.17
C SER A 216 14.70 -23.49 30.76
N ALA A 217 14.83 -22.52 31.67
CA ALA A 217 16.10 -22.21 32.32
C ALA A 217 16.61 -23.37 33.17
N GLY A 218 15.75 -23.94 34.03
CA GLY A 218 16.10 -25.10 34.85
C GLY A 218 16.52 -26.31 34.01
N MET A 219 15.75 -26.63 32.96
CA MET A 219 16.09 -27.72 32.05
C MET A 219 17.40 -27.48 31.30
N SER A 220 17.69 -26.23 30.91
CA SER A 220 18.93 -25.88 30.21
C SER A 220 20.15 -25.89 31.11
N VAL A 221 20.00 -25.58 32.40
CA VAL A 221 21.06 -25.74 33.42
C VAL A 221 21.35 -27.22 33.67
N LEU A 222 20.31 -28.04 33.86
CA LEU A 222 20.46 -29.50 34.08
C LEU A 222 21.12 -30.20 32.89
N THR A 223 20.85 -29.74 31.67
CA THR A 223 21.44 -30.28 30.44
C THR A 223 22.76 -29.60 30.05
N VAL A 224 23.25 -28.63 30.83
CA VAL A 224 24.49 -27.87 30.60
C VAL A 224 24.52 -27.31 29.16
N SER A 225 23.44 -26.60 28.77
CA SER A 225 23.23 -26.09 27.41
C SER A 225 23.30 -24.56 27.34
N PRO A 226 24.51 -23.96 27.35
CA PRO A 226 24.66 -22.50 27.33
C PRO A 226 24.10 -21.86 26.05
N GLY A 227 24.20 -22.55 24.90
CA GLY A 227 23.68 -22.06 23.63
C GLY A 227 22.16 -21.83 23.64
N ALA A 228 21.40 -22.70 24.30
CA ALA A 228 19.95 -22.55 24.42
C ALA A 228 19.57 -21.33 25.28
N LEU A 229 20.31 -21.13 26.36
CA LEU A 229 20.11 -20.01 27.29
C LEU A 229 20.55 -18.66 26.70
N LEU A 230 21.55 -18.63 25.82
CA LEU A 230 21.94 -17.41 25.10
C LEU A 230 20.78 -16.88 24.25
N ALA A 231 20.17 -17.75 23.44
CA ALA A 231 19.04 -17.36 22.57
C ALA A 231 17.82 -16.93 23.40
N ASP A 232 17.49 -17.69 24.45
CA ASP A 232 16.35 -17.37 25.32
C ASP A 232 16.61 -16.05 26.09
N SER A 233 17.82 -15.82 26.59
CA SER A 233 18.19 -14.57 27.29
C SER A 233 18.11 -13.36 26.36
N ALA A 234 18.56 -13.48 25.11
CA ALA A 234 18.48 -12.41 24.13
C ALA A 234 17.01 -12.04 23.80
N VAL A 235 16.13 -13.03 23.67
CA VAL A 235 14.68 -12.79 23.52
C VAL A 235 14.13 -12.09 24.76
N GLN A 236 14.43 -12.58 25.97
CA GLN A 236 13.92 -11.97 27.20
C GLN A 236 14.40 -10.53 27.38
N ALA A 237 15.65 -10.23 27.03
CA ALA A 237 16.19 -8.87 27.06
C ALA A 237 15.38 -7.90 26.16
N LEU A 238 15.03 -8.32 24.94
CA LEU A 238 14.19 -7.52 24.04
C LEU A 238 12.77 -7.32 24.59
N LEU A 239 12.19 -8.34 25.22
CA LEU A 239 10.85 -8.25 25.81
C LEU A 239 10.82 -7.35 27.05
N VAL A 240 11.87 -7.38 27.87
CA VAL A 240 12.04 -6.42 28.98
C VAL A 240 12.13 -4.99 28.43
N ALA A 241 12.93 -4.77 27.39
CA ALA A 241 13.05 -3.46 26.75
C ALA A 241 11.71 -2.98 26.16
N GLU A 242 10.93 -3.87 25.53
CA GLU A 242 9.57 -3.57 25.05
C GLU A 242 8.66 -3.11 26.19
N THR A 243 8.63 -3.84 27.31
CA THR A 243 7.77 -3.51 28.46
C THR A 243 8.19 -2.22 29.16
N ILE A 244 9.51 -1.96 29.32
CA ILE A 244 9.99 -0.69 29.89
C ILE A 244 9.60 0.48 28.98
N ASN A 245 9.78 0.35 27.66
CA ASN A 245 9.41 1.40 26.70
C ASN A 245 7.89 1.64 26.69
N ALA A 246 7.10 0.56 26.70
CA ALA A 246 5.64 0.65 26.73
C ALA A 246 5.15 1.30 28.03
N ARG A 247 5.76 0.99 29.17
CA ARG A 247 5.45 1.62 30.47
C ARG A 247 5.80 3.10 30.49
N ARG A 248 7.01 3.49 30.04
CA ARG A 248 7.40 4.91 29.94
C ARG A 248 6.47 5.69 29.02
N ASN A 249 6.05 5.07 27.91
CA ASN A 249 5.10 5.68 27.00
C ASN A 249 3.70 5.80 27.62
N TRP A 250 3.24 4.78 28.36
CA TRP A 250 2.01 4.84 29.15
C TRP A 250 2.02 5.98 30.16
N GLU A 251 3.07 6.07 31.00
CA GLU A 251 3.22 7.13 32.01
C GLU A 251 3.15 8.54 31.39
N ARG A 252 3.61 8.70 30.15
CA ARG A 252 3.50 9.97 29.40
C ARG A 252 2.05 10.35 29.06
N PHE A 253 1.20 9.38 28.75
CA PHE A 253 -0.20 9.59 28.34
C PHE A 253 -1.21 9.38 29.47
N GLU A 254 -0.80 8.75 30.56
CA GLU A 254 -1.64 8.41 31.71
C GLU A 254 -2.43 9.59 32.27
N PRO A 255 -1.88 10.81 32.45
CA PRO A 255 -2.66 11.94 32.96
C PRO A 255 -3.87 12.30 32.08
N GLU A 256 -3.71 12.23 30.76
CA GLU A 256 -4.81 12.51 29.82
C GLU A 256 -5.78 11.34 29.76
N LEU A 257 -5.28 10.10 29.76
CA LEU A 257 -6.09 8.89 29.81
C LEU A 257 -6.95 8.82 31.07
N THR A 258 -6.42 9.17 32.25
CA THR A 258 -7.18 9.26 33.50
C THR A 258 -8.25 10.34 33.42
N ARG A 259 -7.91 11.54 32.92
CA ARG A 259 -8.88 12.63 32.75
C ARG A 259 -10.04 12.23 31.83
N GLN A 260 -9.74 11.55 30.72
CA GLN A 260 -10.77 11.08 29.80
C GLN A 260 -11.58 9.93 30.40
N ALA A 261 -10.95 9.02 31.16
CA ALA A 261 -11.65 7.97 31.88
C ALA A 261 -12.73 8.55 32.81
N CYS A 262 -12.40 9.63 33.56
CA CYS A 262 -13.37 10.33 34.42
C CYS A 262 -14.55 10.94 33.65
N LYS A 263 -14.31 11.46 32.44
CA LYS A 263 -15.38 11.99 31.57
C LYS A 263 -16.28 10.90 30.98
N SER A 264 -15.74 9.69 30.78
CA SER A 264 -16.45 8.55 30.21
C SER A 264 -17.17 7.66 31.24
N ALA A 265 -17.27 8.11 32.51
CA ALA A 265 -18.02 7.42 33.55
C ALA A 265 -19.49 7.25 33.15
N GLY A 266 -19.94 6.01 32.86
CA GLY A 266 -21.32 5.72 32.49
C GLY A 266 -21.55 5.11 31.10
N LEU A 267 -20.51 4.73 30.35
CA LEU A 267 -20.65 3.86 29.17
C LEU A 267 -20.98 2.42 29.62
N VAL A 268 -22.23 2.21 30.04
CA VAL A 268 -22.75 0.94 30.59
C VAL A 268 -22.89 -0.09 29.48
N GLY A 269 -22.29 -1.28 29.64
CA GLY A 269 -22.59 -2.46 28.80
C GLY A 269 -21.48 -2.92 27.86
N VAL A 270 -20.28 -2.36 27.96
CA VAL A 270 -19.14 -2.73 27.11
C VAL A 270 -18.32 -3.82 27.79
N SER A 271 -18.47 -5.06 27.32
CA SER A 271 -17.72 -6.21 27.88
C SER A 271 -16.26 -6.24 27.40
N PRO A 272 -15.31 -6.66 28.26
CA PRO A 272 -13.92 -6.79 27.88
C PRO A 272 -13.72 -7.78 26.73
N ARG A 273 -12.96 -7.36 25.72
CA ARG A 273 -12.65 -8.18 24.55
C ARG A 273 -11.82 -9.41 24.94
N ALA A 274 -12.35 -10.61 24.72
CA ALA A 274 -11.57 -11.84 24.74
C ALA A 274 -10.56 -11.80 23.57
N ALA A 275 -9.29 -12.12 23.86
CA ALA A 275 -8.25 -12.12 22.83
C ALA A 275 -8.55 -13.16 21.74
N HIS A 276 -9.09 -12.73 20.61
CA HIS A 276 -9.24 -13.58 19.43
C HIS A 276 -7.92 -13.59 18.67
N ARG A 277 -7.29 -14.77 18.56
CA ARG A 277 -6.04 -14.96 17.80
C ARG A 277 -6.22 -16.13 16.84
N SER A 278 -6.22 -15.82 15.56
CA SER A 278 -6.23 -16.81 14.51
C SER A 278 -4.82 -17.31 14.19
N VAL A 279 -4.74 -18.49 13.57
CA VAL A 279 -3.48 -19.22 13.34
C VAL A 279 -2.83 -18.69 12.08
N GLY A 280 -1.63 -18.09 12.22
CA GLY A 280 -0.81 -17.65 11.09
C GLY A 280 -0.08 -18.80 10.36
N ALA A 281 0.64 -18.46 9.29
CA ALA A 281 1.49 -19.42 8.58
C ALA A 281 2.66 -19.89 9.46
N ALA A 282 3.26 -18.96 10.22
CA ALA A 282 4.32 -19.25 11.18
C ALA A 282 3.83 -20.20 12.28
N ASP A 283 2.63 -19.97 12.81
CA ASP A 283 2.06 -20.83 13.85
C ASP A 283 1.76 -22.24 13.34
N SER A 284 1.17 -22.33 12.14
CA SER A 284 0.90 -23.61 11.49
C SER A 284 2.17 -24.43 11.26
N TYR A 285 3.27 -23.78 10.88
CA TYR A 285 4.56 -24.44 10.73
C TYR A 285 5.13 -24.88 12.08
N ALA A 286 5.08 -24.03 13.11
CA ALA A 286 5.61 -24.34 14.44
C ALA A 286 4.89 -25.55 15.11
N ASP A 287 3.57 -25.66 14.96
CA ASP A 287 2.83 -26.81 15.45
C ASP A 287 3.16 -28.09 14.66
N ARG A 288 3.35 -28.01 13.33
CA ARG A 288 3.79 -29.15 12.51
C ARG A 288 5.21 -29.60 12.81
N SER A 289 6.14 -28.66 13.03
CA SER A 289 7.53 -28.99 13.36
C SER A 289 7.63 -29.66 14.73
N THR A 290 6.76 -29.29 15.67
CA THR A 290 6.62 -29.96 16.96
C THR A 290 6.23 -31.44 16.77
N LEU A 291 5.23 -31.75 15.93
CA LEU A 291 4.88 -33.13 15.61
C LEU A 291 6.01 -33.88 14.91
N ALA A 292 6.71 -33.23 13.97
CA ALA A 292 7.87 -33.80 13.29
C ALA A 292 9.01 -34.12 14.28
N GLY A 293 9.26 -33.25 15.26
CA GLY A 293 10.26 -33.45 16.31
C GLY A 293 9.99 -34.68 17.17
N ILE A 294 8.73 -34.93 17.52
CA ILE A 294 8.32 -36.14 18.27
C ILE A 294 8.63 -37.39 17.44
N GLY A 295 8.28 -37.37 16.15
CA GLY A 295 8.58 -38.47 15.23
C GLY A 295 10.09 -38.71 15.08
N ALA A 296 10.88 -37.65 14.94
CA ALA A 296 12.34 -37.73 14.84
C ALA A 296 12.98 -38.29 16.11
N ALA A 297 12.48 -37.92 17.29
CA ALA A 297 12.89 -38.50 18.57
C ALA A 297 12.62 -40.01 18.62
N ALA A 298 11.41 -40.44 18.23
CA ALA A 298 11.04 -41.85 18.23
C ALA A 298 11.93 -42.67 17.29
N ILE A 299 12.11 -42.22 16.04
CA ILE A 299 12.93 -42.90 15.05
C ILE A 299 14.40 -42.96 15.49
N SER A 300 14.96 -41.84 15.93
CA SER A 300 16.37 -41.77 16.34
C SER A 300 16.63 -42.57 17.61
N GLY A 301 15.67 -42.59 18.55
CA GLY A 301 15.75 -43.40 19.76
C GLY A 301 15.75 -44.89 19.46
N ILE A 302 14.86 -45.35 18.56
CA ILE A 302 14.81 -46.75 18.12
C ILE A 302 16.09 -47.14 17.38
N ALA A 303 16.57 -46.29 16.46
CA ALA A 303 17.73 -46.60 15.62
C ALA A 303 19.06 -46.60 16.38
N SER A 304 19.24 -45.67 17.33
CA SER A 304 20.53 -45.51 18.04
C SER A 304 20.57 -46.18 19.42
N GLY A 305 19.43 -46.59 19.97
CA GLY A 305 19.31 -47.15 21.32
C GLY A 305 19.67 -46.17 22.45
N LYS A 306 19.88 -44.88 22.14
CA LYS A 306 20.31 -43.85 23.09
C LYS A 306 19.20 -42.81 23.27
N THR A 307 18.91 -42.45 24.52
CA THR A 307 17.90 -41.41 24.81
C THR A 307 18.40 -40.01 24.48
N ALA A 308 19.70 -39.75 24.63
CA ALA A 308 20.31 -38.44 24.36
C ALA A 308 20.27 -38.06 22.87
N THR A 309 20.42 -39.03 21.96
CA THR A 309 20.29 -38.80 20.51
C THR A 309 18.84 -38.54 20.13
N ALA A 310 17.87 -39.25 20.74
CA ALA A 310 16.44 -38.99 20.59
C ALA A 310 16.06 -37.56 21.01
N GLY A 311 16.52 -37.12 22.19
CA GLY A 311 16.29 -35.77 22.69
C GLY A 311 16.90 -34.69 21.78
N SER A 312 18.12 -34.92 21.31
CA SER A 312 18.81 -33.98 20.42
C SER A 312 18.16 -33.90 19.03
N ALA A 313 17.61 -35.02 18.52
CA ALA A 313 16.82 -35.05 17.29
C ALA A 313 15.51 -34.26 17.40
N ALA A 314 14.80 -34.37 18.53
CA ALA A 314 13.61 -33.56 18.79
C ALA A 314 13.95 -32.07 18.89
N LEU A 315 15.00 -31.72 19.64
CA LEU A 315 15.44 -30.34 19.83
C LEU A 315 15.94 -29.66 18.54
N ALA A 316 16.49 -30.44 17.59
CA ALA A 316 16.89 -29.93 16.28
C ALA A 316 15.71 -29.49 15.39
N LEU A 317 14.47 -29.90 15.69
CA LEU A 317 13.26 -29.54 14.94
C LEU A 317 12.39 -28.50 15.67
N VAL A 318 12.84 -27.98 16.81
CA VAL A 318 12.13 -26.93 17.55
C VAL A 318 12.16 -25.63 16.73
N PRO A 319 11.01 -24.97 16.51
CA PRO A 319 10.91 -23.80 15.64
C PRO A 319 11.35 -22.50 16.34
N LYS A 320 12.48 -22.51 17.07
CA LYS A 320 12.97 -21.31 17.79
C LYS A 320 13.17 -20.09 16.87
N PRO A 321 13.73 -20.21 15.66
CA PRO A 321 13.90 -19.05 14.77
C PRO A 321 12.60 -18.36 14.39
N VAL A 322 11.50 -19.12 14.23
CA VAL A 322 10.16 -18.59 13.93
C VAL A 322 9.69 -17.68 15.07
N ARG A 323 9.87 -18.12 16.32
CA ARG A 323 9.52 -17.29 17.47
C ARG A 323 10.44 -16.08 17.57
N SER A 324 11.76 -16.27 17.50
CA SER A 324 12.75 -15.19 17.66
C SER A 324 12.55 -14.05 16.66
N ILE A 325 12.36 -14.36 15.37
CA ILE A 325 12.14 -13.32 14.36
C ILE A 325 10.83 -12.55 14.61
N ARG A 326 9.78 -13.24 15.04
CA ARG A 326 8.47 -12.63 15.31
C ARG A 326 8.51 -11.72 16.53
N GLU A 327 9.16 -12.16 17.61
CA GLU A 327 9.31 -11.36 18.84
C GLU A 327 10.14 -10.10 18.57
N SER A 328 11.29 -10.24 17.93
CA SER A 328 12.16 -9.10 17.60
C SER A 328 11.50 -8.11 16.63
N PHE A 329 10.76 -8.60 15.63
CA PHE A 329 9.97 -7.77 14.73
C PHE A 329 8.90 -6.97 15.48
N GLY A 330 8.12 -7.63 16.35
CA GLY A 330 7.09 -6.97 17.15
C GLY A 330 7.65 -5.89 18.08
N VAL A 331 8.75 -6.19 18.78
CA VAL A 331 9.46 -5.25 19.67
C VAL A 331 9.96 -4.02 18.90
N ALA A 332 10.62 -4.23 17.76
CA ALA A 332 11.19 -3.15 16.95
C ALA A 332 10.09 -2.28 16.32
N LEU A 333 9.03 -2.90 15.79
CA LEU A 333 7.88 -2.18 15.22
C LEU A 333 7.16 -1.36 16.29
N GLY A 334 6.90 -1.95 17.46
CA GLY A 334 6.27 -1.25 18.59
C GLY A 334 7.10 -0.07 19.05
N ARG A 335 8.42 -0.25 19.17
CA ARG A 335 9.35 0.84 19.48
C ARG A 335 9.28 1.96 18.46
N GLY A 336 9.33 1.66 17.16
CA GLY A 336 9.26 2.69 16.12
C GLY A 336 7.91 3.43 16.11
N LEU A 337 6.79 2.74 16.33
CA LEU A 337 5.47 3.36 16.45
C LEU A 337 5.37 4.30 17.67
N MET A 338 5.93 3.90 18.82
CA MET A 338 5.99 4.77 20.01
C MET A 338 6.87 6.00 19.77
N LEU A 339 8.04 5.83 19.15
CA LEU A 339 9.02 6.91 18.93
C LEU A 339 8.60 7.90 17.84
N HIS A 340 8.15 7.42 16.69
CA HIS A 340 7.87 8.25 15.51
C HIS A 340 6.41 8.69 15.39
N HIS A 341 5.48 7.93 15.98
CA HIS A 341 4.03 8.11 15.76
C HIS A 341 3.23 8.25 17.06
N ARG A 342 3.88 8.47 18.21
CA ARG A 342 3.22 8.69 19.52
C ARG A 342 2.17 7.61 19.85
N THR A 343 2.37 6.38 19.40
CA THR A 343 1.37 5.31 19.50
C THR A 343 1.33 4.69 20.90
N VAL A 344 0.12 4.65 21.44
CA VAL A 344 -0.48 3.82 22.50
C VAL A 344 -0.41 2.30 22.36
N VAL A 345 0.71 1.60 22.51
CA VAL A 345 0.71 0.12 22.37
C VAL A 345 0.10 -0.53 23.62
N MET A 346 -1.22 -0.76 23.61
CA MET A 346 -1.96 -1.39 24.72
C MET A 346 -1.69 -2.89 24.79
N ARG A 347 -1.66 -3.58 23.64
CA ARG A 347 -1.41 -5.02 23.55
C ARG A 347 -0.29 -5.31 22.54
N PRO A 348 0.97 -5.49 23.00
CA PRO A 348 2.11 -5.74 22.10
C PRO A 348 1.97 -6.98 21.21
N ASP A 349 1.15 -7.94 21.62
CA ASP A 349 0.89 -9.15 20.84
C ASP A 349 0.14 -8.88 19.52
N ALA A 350 -0.59 -7.76 19.40
CA ALA A 350 -1.25 -7.38 18.15
C ALA A 350 -0.26 -7.10 17.01
N LEU A 351 0.94 -6.62 17.33
CA LEU A 351 2.01 -6.41 16.34
C LEU A 351 2.53 -7.74 15.79
N ARG A 352 2.46 -8.81 16.58
CA ARG A 352 2.91 -10.16 16.22
C ARG A 352 1.88 -10.91 15.37
N SER A 353 0.63 -10.45 15.30
CA SER A 353 -0.44 -11.02 14.48
C SER A 353 -0.65 -10.30 13.13
N LEU A 354 0.09 -9.22 12.86
CA LEU A 354 0.00 -8.48 11.58
C LEU A 354 0.26 -9.36 10.35
N GLU A 355 1.07 -10.42 10.46
CA GLU A 355 1.31 -11.37 9.36
C GLU A 355 0.02 -12.07 8.89
N ALA A 356 -0.94 -12.24 9.80
CA ALA A 356 -2.17 -12.99 9.58
C ALA A 356 -3.19 -12.13 8.82
N VAL A 357 -3.20 -10.82 9.04
CA VAL A 357 -4.22 -9.90 8.50
C VAL A 357 -4.44 -10.08 6.98
N THR A 358 -5.69 -10.37 6.63
CA THR A 358 -6.17 -10.59 5.25
C THR A 358 -7.17 -9.55 4.77
N THR A 359 -7.84 -8.88 5.71
CA THR A 359 -8.87 -7.87 5.46
C THR A 359 -8.69 -6.71 6.45
N VAL A 360 -8.90 -5.48 5.99
CA VAL A 360 -9.00 -4.29 6.83
C VAL A 360 -10.45 -3.80 6.77
N LEU A 361 -11.07 -3.69 7.93
CA LEU A 361 -12.38 -3.10 8.12
C LEU A 361 -12.19 -1.69 8.71
N ILE A 362 -12.59 -0.67 7.97
CA ILE A 362 -12.44 0.73 8.39
C ILE A 362 -13.80 1.27 8.82
N ASP A 363 -13.87 1.78 10.04
CA ASP A 363 -14.97 2.61 10.51
C ASP A 363 -14.98 3.92 9.70
N PRO A 364 -16.07 4.26 8.98
CA PRO A 364 -16.09 5.46 8.15
C PRO A 364 -15.81 6.74 8.96
N ARG A 365 -16.13 6.77 10.26
CA ARG A 365 -15.93 7.96 11.13
C ARG A 365 -14.46 8.37 11.24
N VAL A 366 -13.51 7.42 11.17
CA VAL A 366 -12.07 7.74 11.34
C VAL A 366 -11.44 8.41 10.13
N LEU A 367 -12.15 8.46 8.99
CA LEU A 367 -11.66 9.03 7.74
C LEU A 367 -11.93 10.53 7.62
N PHE A 368 -12.58 11.12 8.62
CA PHE A 368 -12.97 12.52 8.65
C PHE A 368 -12.48 13.18 9.94
N THR A 369 -12.28 14.49 9.87
CA THR A 369 -11.98 15.37 11.01
C THR A 369 -13.27 15.97 11.57
N ASP A 370 -13.23 16.51 12.79
CA ASP A 370 -14.39 17.16 13.40
C ASP A 370 -14.81 18.48 12.70
N GLU A 371 -13.96 19.05 11.86
CA GLU A 371 -14.26 20.26 11.09
C GLU A 371 -15.37 20.02 10.06
N LEU A 372 -16.42 20.84 10.09
CA LEU A 372 -17.53 20.76 9.14
C LEU A 372 -17.28 21.66 7.93
N THR A 373 -17.71 21.21 6.77
CA THR A 373 -17.69 22.02 5.54
C THR A 373 -18.95 21.80 4.72
N VAL A 374 -19.22 22.68 3.75
CA VAL A 374 -20.24 22.45 2.73
C VAL A 374 -19.65 21.51 1.69
N THR A 375 -20.36 20.43 1.39
CA THR A 375 -19.75 19.29 0.69
C THR A 375 -20.48 18.93 -0.59
N ARG A 376 -21.79 19.18 -0.62
CA ARG A 376 -22.60 18.96 -1.80
C ARG A 376 -23.73 19.97 -1.83
N ILE A 377 -24.09 20.39 -3.03
CA ILE A 377 -25.34 21.10 -3.29
C ILE A 377 -26.07 20.36 -4.40
N GLU A 378 -27.30 19.95 -4.14
CA GLU A 378 -28.19 19.29 -5.09
C GLU A 378 -29.40 20.17 -5.42
N GLY A 379 -30.04 19.89 -6.56
CA GLY A 379 -31.27 20.58 -6.96
C GLY A 379 -31.08 22.00 -7.50
N VAL A 380 -29.83 22.47 -7.66
CA VAL A 380 -29.53 23.82 -8.17
C VAL A 380 -28.94 23.80 -9.58
N PRO A 381 -29.45 24.64 -10.50
CA PRO A 381 -28.83 24.87 -11.81
C PRO A 381 -27.35 25.29 -11.69
N PRO A 382 -26.48 24.94 -12.64
CA PRO A 382 -25.05 25.28 -12.59
C PRO A 382 -24.76 26.78 -12.38
N GLU A 383 -25.60 27.65 -12.95
CA GLU A 383 -25.45 29.11 -12.91
C GLU A 383 -25.58 29.72 -11.51
N VAL A 384 -26.39 29.12 -10.63
CA VAL A 384 -26.65 29.63 -9.27
C VAL A 384 -25.85 28.86 -8.21
N ARG A 385 -25.17 27.77 -8.61
CA ARG A 385 -24.48 26.86 -7.69
C ARG A 385 -23.34 27.53 -6.92
N SER A 386 -22.59 28.44 -7.54
CA SER A 386 -21.52 29.19 -6.89
C SER A 386 -22.05 30.12 -5.79
N THR A 387 -23.17 30.79 -6.06
CA THR A 387 -23.87 31.67 -5.10
C THR A 387 -24.44 30.86 -3.94
N ALA A 388 -25.16 29.77 -4.23
CA ALA A 388 -25.71 28.87 -3.21
C ALA A 388 -24.61 28.24 -2.34
N TRP A 389 -23.47 27.87 -2.94
CA TRP A 389 -22.30 27.35 -2.24
C TRP A 389 -21.69 28.38 -1.29
N SER A 390 -21.53 29.62 -1.75
CA SER A 390 -20.96 30.70 -0.94
C SER A 390 -21.89 31.04 0.25
N ALA A 391 -23.19 31.15 0.01
CA ALA A 391 -24.18 31.40 1.05
C ALA A 391 -24.26 30.28 2.10
N ALA A 392 -24.27 29.01 1.68
CA ALA A 392 -24.23 27.88 2.61
C ALA A 392 -22.94 27.85 3.44
N ARG A 393 -21.81 28.30 2.89
CA ARG A 393 -20.54 28.35 3.60
C ARG A 393 -20.49 29.49 4.61
N GLU A 394 -21.00 30.66 4.25
CA GLU A 394 -21.13 31.80 5.17
C GLU A 394 -22.05 31.43 6.34
N ALA A 395 -23.20 30.82 6.07
CA ALA A 395 -24.11 30.33 7.11
C ALA A 395 -23.47 29.25 8.00
N LEU A 396 -22.64 28.36 7.45
CA LEU A 396 -21.87 27.41 8.24
C LEU A 396 -20.83 28.09 9.12
N HIS A 397 -20.13 29.11 8.61
CA HIS A 397 -19.14 29.88 9.36
C HIS A 397 -19.77 30.68 10.52
N GLU A 398 -20.98 31.18 10.32
CA GLU A 398 -21.79 31.83 11.36
C GLU A 398 -22.41 30.84 12.38
N GLY A 399 -22.22 29.53 12.19
CA GLY A 399 -22.72 28.49 13.08
C GLY A 399 -24.21 28.18 12.93
N LEU A 400 -24.84 28.60 11.83
CA LEU A 400 -26.28 28.39 11.57
C LEU A 400 -26.60 26.96 11.07
N LEU A 401 -25.60 26.20 10.61
CA LEU A 401 -25.78 24.89 9.99
C LEU A 401 -25.08 23.77 10.78
N ALA A 402 -25.80 22.67 10.97
CA ALA A 402 -25.32 21.44 11.61
C ALA A 402 -24.94 20.36 10.57
N PRO A 403 -24.31 19.23 10.95
CA PRO A 403 -24.09 18.12 10.01
C PRO A 403 -25.42 17.58 9.45
N GLY A 404 -25.46 17.29 8.14
CA GLY A 404 -26.64 16.75 7.46
C GLY A 404 -27.10 17.57 6.26
N TRP A 405 -28.24 17.19 5.69
CA TRP A 405 -28.88 17.88 4.58
C TRP A 405 -29.73 19.05 5.07
N HIS A 406 -29.51 20.23 4.49
CA HIS A 406 -30.25 21.46 4.77
C HIS A 406 -30.84 22.00 3.48
N LYS A 407 -32.07 22.51 3.53
CA LYS A 407 -32.68 23.14 2.36
C LYS A 407 -32.06 24.51 2.13
N LEU A 408 -31.76 24.83 0.88
CA LEU A 408 -31.23 26.14 0.51
C LEU A 408 -32.24 27.27 0.72
N SER A 409 -33.55 26.96 0.72
CA SER A 409 -34.61 27.90 1.10
C SER A 409 -34.43 28.46 2.51
N ASP A 410 -33.79 27.69 3.39
CA ASP A 410 -33.62 28.01 4.80
C ASP A 410 -32.28 28.74 5.06
N ILE A 411 -31.46 28.90 4.02
CA ILE A 411 -30.13 29.51 4.07
C ILE A 411 -30.19 30.93 3.50
N PRO A 412 -29.85 31.97 4.29
CA PRO A 412 -29.85 33.36 3.83
C PRO A 412 -28.97 33.54 2.59
N GLY A 413 -29.52 34.13 1.53
CA GLY A 413 -28.77 34.44 0.31
C GLY A 413 -28.49 33.27 -0.65
N ALA A 414 -28.89 32.03 -0.31
CA ALA A 414 -28.63 30.86 -1.16
C ALA A 414 -29.58 30.77 -2.36
N GLY A 415 -30.88 31.03 -2.16
CA GLY A 415 -31.91 31.06 -3.20
C GLY A 415 -32.20 29.71 -3.88
N GLY A 416 -33.48 29.33 -3.99
CA GLY A 416 -33.93 28.16 -4.75
C GLY A 416 -34.28 26.91 -3.91
N ASP A 417 -34.84 25.90 -4.58
CA ASP A 417 -35.42 24.67 -3.97
C ASP A 417 -34.41 23.52 -3.78
N GLY A 418 -33.11 23.82 -3.79
CA GLY A 418 -32.05 22.81 -3.62
C GLY A 418 -31.75 22.45 -2.17
N GLU A 419 -30.81 21.53 -1.98
CA GLU A 419 -30.33 21.10 -0.65
C GLU A 419 -28.80 21.14 -0.59
N ALA A 420 -28.25 21.57 0.55
CA ALA A 420 -26.82 21.57 0.86
C ALA A 420 -26.51 20.49 1.91
N LEU A 421 -25.52 19.65 1.62
CA LEU A 421 -24.97 18.68 2.57
C LEU A 421 -23.80 19.30 3.33
N ILE A 422 -23.95 19.39 4.65
CA ILE A 422 -22.86 19.70 5.56
C ILE A 422 -22.28 18.39 6.08
N SER A 423 -21.00 18.14 5.82
CA SER A 423 -20.34 16.94 6.32
C SER A 423 -18.95 17.29 6.84
N ALA A 424 -18.44 16.39 7.68
CA ALA A 424 -17.08 16.42 8.18
C ALA A 424 -16.06 16.47 7.01
N LEU A 425 -15.02 17.29 7.18
CA LEU A 425 -13.89 17.40 6.27
C LEU A 425 -13.10 16.09 6.28
N ARG A 426 -12.59 15.69 5.13
CA ARG A 426 -11.83 14.44 5.00
C ARG A 426 -10.45 14.61 5.64
N ASP A 427 -10.00 13.60 6.38
CA ASP A 427 -8.62 13.57 6.87
C ASP A 427 -7.63 13.53 5.68
N PRO A 428 -6.58 14.37 5.68
CA PRO A 428 -5.58 14.42 4.60
C PRO A 428 -4.94 13.08 4.24
N PHE A 429 -4.88 12.13 5.17
CA PHE A 429 -4.27 10.81 4.98
C PHE A 429 -5.30 9.70 4.70
N ALA A 430 -6.60 9.99 4.70
CA ALA A 430 -7.65 8.99 4.48
C ALA A 430 -7.48 8.20 3.18
N SER A 431 -7.22 8.90 2.07
CA SER A 431 -6.95 8.28 0.77
C SER A 431 -5.66 7.47 0.75
N ALA A 432 -4.62 7.94 1.45
CA ALA A 432 -3.35 7.21 1.55
C ALA A 432 -3.53 5.89 2.30
N VAL A 433 -4.30 5.86 3.39
CA VAL A 433 -4.63 4.64 4.14
C VAL A 433 -5.36 3.63 3.27
N VAL A 434 -6.38 4.05 2.52
CA VAL A 434 -7.15 3.18 1.62
C VAL A 434 -6.27 2.66 0.48
N THR A 435 -5.46 3.53 -0.12
CA THR A 435 -4.55 3.18 -1.22
C THR A 435 -3.46 2.20 -0.77
N GLU A 436 -2.86 2.42 0.41
CA GLU A 436 -1.83 1.54 0.95
C GLU A 436 -2.39 0.16 1.28
N SER A 437 -3.59 0.10 1.86
CA SER A 437 -4.27 -1.18 2.11
C SER A 437 -4.42 -2.03 0.83
N ARG A 438 -4.77 -1.40 -0.29
CA ARG A 438 -4.84 -2.06 -1.61
C ARG A 438 -3.47 -2.41 -2.18
N ARG A 439 -2.49 -1.52 -2.03
CA ARG A 439 -1.10 -1.73 -2.48
C ARG A 439 -0.49 -2.96 -1.83
N VAL A 440 -0.72 -3.13 -0.52
CA VAL A 440 -0.29 -4.28 0.28
C VAL A 440 -1.02 -5.57 -0.11
N GLY A 441 -2.15 -5.46 -0.81
CA GLY A 441 -2.94 -6.60 -1.29
C GLY A 441 -3.88 -7.18 -0.24
N ILE A 442 -4.30 -6.35 0.72
CA ILE A 442 -5.33 -6.67 1.71
C ILE A 442 -6.67 -6.18 1.17
N ARG A 443 -7.75 -6.92 1.44
CA ARG A 443 -9.11 -6.49 1.07
C ARG A 443 -9.54 -5.34 1.98
N VAL A 444 -10.03 -4.24 1.42
CA VAL A 444 -10.43 -3.04 2.16
C VAL A 444 -11.94 -2.91 2.14
N ILE A 445 -12.56 -2.96 3.32
CA ILE A 445 -14.02 -2.90 3.48
C ILE A 445 -14.36 -1.74 4.42
N SER A 446 -15.45 -1.05 4.13
CA SER A 446 -16.06 -0.06 5.01
C SER A 446 -17.59 -0.20 4.95
N LEU A 447 -18.28 0.50 5.84
CA LEU A 447 -19.71 0.74 5.68
C LEU A 447 -19.96 1.84 4.65
N ASP A 448 -21.09 1.76 3.96
CA ASP A 448 -21.58 2.75 3.01
C ASP A 448 -22.08 3.96 3.80
N HIS A 449 -21.38 5.08 3.64
CA HIS A 449 -21.64 6.32 4.36
C HIS A 449 -21.49 7.48 3.39
N ASP A 450 -22.45 8.41 3.41
CA ASP A 450 -22.51 9.55 2.48
C ASP A 450 -21.23 10.40 2.42
N GLY A 451 -20.44 10.43 3.50
CA GLY A 451 -19.17 11.16 3.57
C GLY A 451 -18.05 10.55 2.72
N LEU A 452 -18.12 9.26 2.35
CA LEU A 452 -17.03 8.58 1.63
C LEU A 452 -16.82 9.17 0.23
N ARG A 453 -17.86 9.65 -0.47
CA ARG A 453 -17.75 10.29 -1.80
C ARG A 453 -16.85 9.48 -2.78
N SER A 454 -15.90 10.16 -3.44
CA SER A 454 -14.87 9.56 -4.30
C SER A 454 -13.98 8.53 -3.59
N LEU A 455 -13.80 8.63 -2.26
CA LEU A 455 -13.05 7.65 -1.48
C LEU A 455 -13.76 6.30 -1.46
N GLY A 456 -15.08 6.28 -1.63
CA GLY A 456 -15.88 5.06 -1.77
C GLY A 456 -15.37 4.13 -2.88
N GLN A 457 -14.86 4.69 -3.99
CA GLN A 457 -14.25 3.92 -5.09
C GLN A 457 -12.93 3.23 -4.70
N GLY A 458 -12.34 3.66 -3.58
CA GLY A 458 -11.14 3.08 -3.01
C GLY A 458 -11.40 1.79 -2.23
N PHE A 459 -12.64 1.47 -1.84
CA PHE A 459 -12.96 0.25 -1.11
C PHE A 459 -13.27 -0.91 -2.08
N ASP A 460 -12.93 -2.14 -1.68
CA ASP A 460 -13.31 -3.33 -2.43
C ASP A 460 -14.80 -3.62 -2.27
N ASP A 461 -15.36 -3.36 -1.08
CA ASP A 461 -16.80 -3.47 -0.79
C ASP A 461 -17.23 -2.38 0.20
N LEU A 462 -18.44 -1.85 -0.02
CA LEU A 462 -19.16 -0.97 0.90
C LEU A 462 -20.43 -1.69 1.36
N LEU A 463 -20.56 -1.90 2.67
CA LEU A 463 -21.70 -2.61 3.27
C LEU A 463 -22.80 -1.60 3.63
N PRO A 464 -24.09 -1.90 3.36
CA PRO A 464 -25.18 -0.96 3.65
C PRO A 464 -25.26 -0.61 5.14
N THR A 465 -25.68 0.62 5.44
CA THR A 465 -25.82 1.13 6.83
C THR A 465 -27.29 1.32 7.16
N ASP A 466 -27.94 0.30 7.72
CA ASP A 466 -29.37 0.34 8.06
C ASP A 466 -29.62 0.55 9.58
N ASP A 467 -28.83 -0.08 10.47
CA ASP A 467 -29.06 -0.13 11.93
C ASP A 467 -27.95 0.50 12.79
N GLY A 468 -27.35 1.60 12.33
CA GLY A 468 -26.29 2.34 13.05
C GLY A 468 -24.89 1.72 12.94
N ILE A 469 -23.87 2.57 12.94
CA ILE A 469 -22.49 2.21 12.55
C ILE A 469 -21.90 1.09 13.41
N ASP A 470 -21.97 1.19 14.74
CA ASP A 470 -21.32 0.21 15.63
C ASP A 470 -21.94 -1.20 15.52
N ARG A 471 -23.27 -1.31 15.34
CA ARG A 471 -23.94 -2.61 15.14
C ARG A 471 -23.63 -3.23 13.79
N GLU A 472 -23.58 -2.42 12.74
CA GLU A 472 -23.24 -2.90 11.40
C GLU A 472 -21.78 -3.32 11.30
N LEU A 473 -20.85 -2.60 11.96
CA LEU A 473 -19.46 -3.06 12.10
C LEU A 473 -19.37 -4.41 12.81
N ALA A 474 -20.17 -4.62 13.86
CA ALA A 474 -20.24 -5.91 14.57
C ALA A 474 -20.78 -7.05 13.68
N ARG A 475 -21.85 -6.79 12.90
CA ARG A 475 -22.41 -7.74 11.92
C ARG A 475 -21.39 -8.09 10.84
N ALA A 476 -20.76 -7.06 10.25
CA ALA A 476 -19.74 -7.20 9.23
C ALA A 476 -18.55 -8.03 9.71
N LEU A 477 -18.03 -7.73 10.91
CA LEU A 477 -16.93 -8.49 11.50
C LEU A 477 -17.30 -9.96 11.72
N THR A 478 -18.50 -10.22 12.24
CA THR A 478 -19.00 -11.59 12.45
C THR A 478 -19.08 -12.38 11.14
N GLN A 479 -19.58 -11.75 10.07
CA GLN A 479 -19.65 -12.35 8.75
C GLN A 479 -18.25 -12.63 8.18
N LEU A 480 -17.32 -11.69 8.31
CA LEU A 480 -15.93 -11.86 7.85
C LEU A 480 -15.22 -13.02 8.58
N HIS A 481 -15.45 -13.18 9.88
CA HIS A 481 -14.92 -14.33 10.62
C HIS A 481 -15.56 -15.64 10.18
N ALA A 482 -16.86 -15.67 9.89
CA ALA A 482 -17.53 -16.84 9.34
C ALA A 482 -16.95 -17.26 7.98
N ASP A 483 -16.50 -16.30 7.18
CA ASP A 483 -15.76 -16.51 5.93
C ASP A 483 -14.28 -16.92 6.14
N GLY A 484 -13.84 -17.09 7.39
CA GLY A 484 -12.47 -17.44 7.75
C GLY A 484 -11.45 -16.32 7.49
N ARG A 485 -11.90 -15.06 7.46
CA ARG A 485 -11.03 -13.89 7.28
C ARG A 485 -10.43 -13.44 8.60
N GLN A 486 -9.20 -12.96 8.52
CA GLN A 486 -8.46 -12.36 9.63
C GLN A 486 -8.50 -10.84 9.43
N VAL A 487 -9.13 -10.12 10.35
CA VAL A 487 -9.57 -8.73 10.20
C VAL A 487 -8.79 -7.79 11.10
N LEU A 488 -8.25 -6.73 10.51
CA LEU A 488 -7.76 -5.54 11.22
C LEU A 488 -8.89 -4.49 11.20
N LEU A 489 -9.37 -4.10 12.38
CA LEU A 489 -10.40 -3.07 12.54
C LEU A 489 -9.74 -1.73 12.86
N VAL A 490 -10.08 -0.68 12.11
CA VAL A 490 -9.72 0.70 12.43
C VAL A 490 -10.97 1.43 12.88
N THR A 491 -11.00 1.96 14.10
CA THR A 491 -12.19 2.63 14.67
C THR A 491 -11.84 3.75 15.64
N GLY A 492 -12.72 4.74 15.76
CA GLY A 492 -12.67 5.79 16.79
C GLY A 492 -13.65 5.57 17.93
N SER A 493 -14.48 4.52 17.88
CA SER A 493 -15.54 4.23 18.85
C SER A 493 -15.11 3.21 19.89
N THR A 494 -15.44 3.47 21.15
CA THR A 494 -15.23 2.52 22.26
C THR A 494 -16.03 1.24 22.10
N GLU A 495 -17.27 1.30 21.61
CA GLU A 495 -18.11 0.13 21.40
C GLU A 495 -17.50 -0.79 20.34
N SER A 496 -17.20 -0.22 19.17
CA SER A 496 -16.55 -0.94 18.07
C SER A 496 -15.17 -1.47 18.45
N ALA A 497 -14.42 -0.76 19.29
CA ALA A 497 -13.09 -1.19 19.72
C ALA A 497 -13.10 -2.48 20.57
N THR A 498 -14.24 -2.86 21.16
CA THR A 498 -14.37 -4.12 21.91
C THR A 498 -14.75 -5.33 21.07
N LEU A 499 -15.04 -5.12 19.77
CA LEU A 499 -15.37 -6.18 18.85
C LEU A 499 -14.20 -7.17 18.67
N PRO A 500 -14.45 -8.47 18.51
CA PRO A 500 -13.43 -9.52 18.58
C PRO A 500 -12.58 -9.66 17.30
N ALA A 501 -11.93 -8.59 16.82
CA ALA A 501 -11.04 -8.62 15.64
C ALA A 501 -9.61 -9.12 15.99
N GLU A 502 -8.81 -9.55 15.00
CA GLU A 502 -7.41 -9.94 15.22
C GLU A 502 -6.54 -8.79 15.74
N VAL A 503 -6.72 -7.60 15.16
CA VAL A 503 -6.01 -6.38 15.54
C VAL A 503 -6.99 -5.22 15.50
N VAL A 504 -7.13 -4.50 16.62
CA VAL A 504 -7.95 -3.29 16.70
C VAL A 504 -7.04 -2.07 16.83
N VAL A 505 -7.11 -1.18 15.85
CA VAL A 505 -6.42 0.11 15.83
C VAL A 505 -7.45 1.19 16.17
N GLY A 506 -7.29 1.77 17.36
CA GLY A 506 -8.13 2.83 17.88
C GLY A 506 -7.56 4.19 17.52
N VAL A 507 -8.24 4.96 16.66
CA VAL A 507 -7.84 6.35 16.37
C VAL A 507 -8.36 7.23 17.49
N TRP A 508 -7.43 7.88 18.20
CA TRP A 508 -7.71 8.71 19.36
C TRP A 508 -7.26 10.14 19.08
N GLN A 509 -8.24 11.03 18.90
CA GLN A 509 -8.01 12.45 18.70
C GLN A 509 -7.90 13.17 20.06
N ASP A 510 -7.19 14.30 20.09
CA ASP A 510 -7.02 15.07 21.33
C ASP A 510 -8.40 15.50 21.88
N ASN A 511 -8.58 15.36 23.20
CA ASN A 511 -9.83 15.60 23.92
C ASN A 511 -11.03 14.66 23.62
N SER A 512 -10.91 13.67 22.73
CA SER A 512 -11.95 12.66 22.53
C SER A 512 -11.86 11.51 23.55
N ILE A 513 -12.97 10.80 23.76
CA ILE A 513 -12.95 9.56 24.56
C ILE A 513 -12.08 8.53 23.83
N PRO A 514 -11.03 7.97 24.45
CA PRO A 514 -10.22 6.94 23.83
C PRO A 514 -11.06 5.70 23.52
N PRO A 515 -10.85 5.04 22.36
CA PRO A 515 -11.49 3.76 22.06
C PRO A 515 -10.95 2.65 22.98
N TRP A 516 -11.51 2.54 24.19
CA TRP A 516 -10.99 1.78 25.34
C TRP A 516 -10.89 0.24 25.18
N GLY A 517 -11.11 -0.32 23.99
CA GLY A 517 -10.88 -1.74 23.67
C GLY A 517 -9.75 -2.01 22.70
N ALA A 518 -9.14 -0.96 22.14
CA ALA A 518 -8.17 -1.08 21.06
C ALA A 518 -6.85 -1.69 21.53
N ASP A 519 -6.19 -2.43 20.62
CA ASP A 519 -4.86 -2.98 20.86
C ASP A 519 -3.77 -1.93 20.71
N LEU A 520 -4.00 -0.96 19.81
CA LEU A 520 -3.14 0.16 19.51
C LEU A 520 -3.97 1.43 19.54
N LEU A 521 -3.65 2.39 20.41
CA LEU A 521 -4.21 3.74 20.37
C LEU A 521 -3.28 4.62 19.54
N VAL A 522 -3.77 5.14 18.43
CA VAL A 522 -2.99 5.96 17.49
C VAL A 522 -3.55 7.37 17.45
N PRO A 523 -2.70 8.41 17.38
CA PRO A 523 -3.18 9.79 17.40
C PRO A 523 -3.83 10.22 16.07
N ASP A 524 -3.47 9.58 14.96
CA ASP A 524 -3.86 9.99 13.61
C ASP A 524 -3.77 8.84 12.59
N LEU A 525 -4.20 9.14 11.36
CA LEU A 525 -4.13 8.21 10.24
C LEU A 525 -2.71 7.97 9.69
N ARG A 526 -1.70 8.77 10.07
CA ARG A 526 -0.30 8.52 9.67
C ARG A 526 0.23 7.26 10.33
N ALA A 527 -0.09 7.09 11.61
CA ALA A 527 0.22 5.88 12.36
C ALA A 527 -0.53 4.66 11.79
N VAL A 528 -1.82 4.82 11.43
CA VAL A 528 -2.61 3.76 10.76
C VAL A 528 -1.95 3.34 9.45
N TRP A 529 -1.57 4.32 8.62
CA TRP A 529 -0.85 4.08 7.37
C TRP A 529 0.46 3.30 7.61
N ARG A 530 1.26 3.69 8.62
CA ARG A 530 2.51 3.01 8.95
C ARG A 530 2.29 1.56 9.40
N ILE A 531 1.24 1.30 10.18
CA ILE A 531 0.86 -0.06 10.59
C ILE A 531 0.50 -0.92 9.37
N LEU A 532 -0.29 -0.38 8.44
CA LEU A 532 -0.65 -1.08 7.20
C LEU A 532 0.57 -1.32 6.31
N HIS A 533 1.45 -0.33 6.21
CA HIS A 533 2.71 -0.41 5.48
C HIS A 533 3.68 -1.45 6.08
N ALA A 534 3.55 -1.77 7.38
CA ALA A 534 4.33 -2.81 8.04
C ALA A 534 3.85 -4.25 7.71
N VAL A 535 2.62 -4.44 7.20
CA VAL A 535 2.05 -5.79 7.00
C VAL A 535 2.84 -6.64 5.99
N PRO A 536 3.32 -6.14 4.83
CA PRO A 536 4.24 -6.89 3.97
C PRO A 536 5.51 -7.35 4.71
N ALA A 537 6.09 -6.48 5.55
CA ALA A 537 7.29 -6.79 6.32
C ALA A 537 7.01 -7.86 7.39
N ALA A 538 5.83 -7.82 8.02
CA ALA A 538 5.37 -8.87 8.93
C ALA A 538 5.19 -10.23 8.22
N LYS A 539 4.60 -10.24 7.01
CA LYS A 539 4.49 -11.46 6.19
C LYS A 539 5.86 -11.97 5.72
N LYS A 540 6.79 -11.06 5.40
CA LYS A 540 8.18 -11.40 5.06
C LYS A 540 8.91 -12.01 6.27
N SER A 541 8.73 -11.45 7.47
CA SER A 541 9.36 -11.97 8.70
C SER A 541 8.85 -13.38 9.03
N ALA A 542 7.55 -13.64 8.86
CA ALA A 542 6.95 -14.98 8.98
C ALA A 542 7.62 -16.01 8.05
N THR A 543 7.69 -15.66 6.77
CA THR A 543 8.25 -16.53 5.71
C THR A 543 9.73 -16.79 5.97
N LYS A 544 10.51 -15.73 6.29
CA LYS A 544 11.93 -15.83 6.61
C LYS A 544 12.17 -16.66 7.87
N GLY A 545 11.31 -16.54 8.89
CA GLY A 545 11.36 -17.37 10.10
C GLY A 545 11.21 -18.86 9.79
N ILE A 546 10.28 -19.22 8.92
CA ILE A 546 10.06 -20.60 8.46
C ILE A 546 11.29 -21.11 7.69
N GLU A 547 11.84 -20.32 6.77
CA GLU A 547 13.05 -20.67 6.01
C GLU A 547 14.26 -20.89 6.92
N LEU A 548 14.51 -19.96 7.85
CA LEU A 548 15.60 -20.07 8.83
C LEU A 548 15.43 -21.29 9.73
N SER A 549 14.20 -21.59 10.18
CA SER A 549 13.91 -22.76 11.00
C SER A 549 14.11 -24.07 10.25
N ALA A 550 13.65 -24.15 8.99
CA ALA A 550 13.87 -25.32 8.15
C ALA A 550 15.36 -25.55 7.90
N SER A 551 16.10 -24.50 7.57
CA SER A 551 17.55 -24.53 7.35
C SER A 551 18.31 -24.99 8.60
N ALA A 552 17.96 -24.43 9.77
CA ALA A 552 18.55 -24.82 11.04
C ALA A 552 18.27 -26.28 11.40
N SER A 553 17.08 -26.79 11.07
CA SER A 553 16.71 -28.19 11.29
C SER A 553 17.51 -29.15 10.42
N VAL A 554 17.76 -28.80 9.15
CA VAL A 554 18.60 -29.59 8.25
C VAL A 554 20.04 -29.64 8.75
N ILE A 555 20.63 -28.48 9.11
CA ILE A 555 21.98 -28.42 9.68
C ILE A 555 22.05 -29.21 10.99
N GLY A 556 21.02 -29.08 11.84
CA GLY A 556 20.93 -29.81 13.10
C GLY A 556 20.88 -31.32 12.90
N ALA A 557 20.13 -31.79 11.90
CA ALA A 557 20.10 -33.20 11.53
C ALA A 557 21.47 -33.72 11.04
N VAL A 558 22.21 -32.91 10.26
CA VAL A 558 23.57 -33.25 9.82
C VAL A 558 24.53 -33.35 11.01
N MET A 559 24.45 -32.44 11.97
CA MET A 559 25.26 -32.46 13.19
C MET A 559 24.94 -33.63 14.14
N LEU A 560 23.82 -34.33 13.95
CA LEU A 560 23.51 -35.55 14.72
C LEU A 560 24.19 -36.80 14.15
N LEU A 561 24.77 -36.73 12.96
CA LEU A 561 25.47 -37.85 12.36
C LEU A 561 26.76 -38.16 13.13
N PRO A 562 27.10 -39.45 13.31
CA PRO A 562 28.38 -39.84 13.90
C PRO A 562 29.55 -39.19 13.15
N GLU A 563 30.60 -38.80 13.88
CA GLU A 563 31.84 -38.20 13.35
C GLU A 563 31.70 -36.78 12.76
N VAL A 564 30.51 -36.17 12.82
CA VAL A 564 30.31 -34.76 12.47
C VAL A 564 30.50 -33.89 13.71
N VAL A 565 31.24 -32.78 13.57
CA VAL A 565 31.48 -31.85 14.68
C VAL A 565 30.21 -31.04 14.95
N GLY A 566 29.73 -31.09 16.19
CA GLY A 566 28.62 -30.28 16.67
C GLY A 566 27.57 -31.08 17.42
N ASN A 567 26.56 -30.38 17.93
CA ASN A 567 25.37 -30.98 18.53
C ASN A 567 24.15 -30.44 17.79
N GLY A 568 23.24 -31.29 17.33
CA GLY A 568 22.06 -30.88 16.57
C GLY A 568 21.32 -29.62 17.08
N PRO A 569 21.05 -29.49 18.39
CA PRO A 569 20.37 -28.30 18.94
C PRO A 569 21.14 -26.97 18.81
N THR A 570 22.46 -27.01 18.61
CA THR A 570 23.28 -25.79 18.53
C THR A 570 22.97 -24.97 17.28
N SER A 571 22.67 -25.62 16.15
CA SER A 571 22.28 -24.93 14.91
C SER A 571 21.01 -24.10 15.11
N VAL A 572 19.99 -24.68 15.75
CA VAL A 572 18.70 -24.05 16.01
C VAL A 572 18.86 -22.83 16.92
N ASN A 573 19.65 -22.95 17.99
CA ASN A 573 19.86 -21.85 18.92
C ASN A 573 20.67 -20.69 18.29
N MET A 574 21.72 -20.99 17.53
CA MET A 574 22.51 -19.94 16.85
C MET A 574 21.70 -19.24 15.77
N THR A 575 20.93 -19.99 14.97
CA THR A 575 20.03 -19.40 13.97
C THR A 575 18.92 -18.57 14.63
N ALA A 576 18.42 -18.97 15.80
CA ALA A 576 17.45 -18.18 16.56
C ALA A 576 18.01 -16.82 16.98
N VAL A 577 19.29 -16.73 17.39
CA VAL A 577 19.96 -15.46 17.68
C VAL A 577 20.07 -14.61 16.41
N GLY A 578 20.49 -15.19 15.28
CA GLY A 578 20.55 -14.48 14.00
C GLY A 578 19.17 -14.00 13.51
N ALA A 579 18.13 -14.78 13.79
CA ALA A 579 16.75 -14.45 13.47
C ALA A 579 16.25 -13.21 14.23
N LEU A 580 16.75 -12.94 15.45
CA LEU A 580 16.44 -11.71 16.19
C LEU A 580 16.88 -10.46 15.42
N TRP A 581 18.10 -10.48 14.90
CA TRP A 581 18.63 -9.35 14.16
C TRP A 581 17.89 -9.13 12.83
N SER A 582 17.55 -10.23 12.14
CA SER A 582 16.75 -10.16 10.91
C SER A 582 15.35 -9.58 11.17
N GLY A 583 14.68 -9.99 12.26
CA GLY A 583 13.36 -9.47 12.61
C GLY A 583 13.40 -8.00 12.98
N TYR A 584 14.41 -7.60 13.76
CA TYR A 584 14.65 -6.20 14.10
C TYR A 584 14.84 -5.34 12.85
N ARG A 585 15.75 -5.71 11.93
CA ARG A 585 16.01 -4.94 10.71
C ARG A 585 14.79 -4.84 9.79
N LEU A 586 14.00 -5.92 9.67
CA LEU A 586 12.79 -5.90 8.84
C LEU A 586 11.74 -4.92 9.37
N ALA A 587 11.65 -4.76 10.69
CA ALA A 587 10.75 -3.79 11.30
C ALA A 587 11.31 -2.36 11.24
N ASP A 588 12.61 -2.18 11.48
CA ASP A 588 13.30 -0.88 11.43
C ASP A 588 13.19 -0.26 10.03
N GLY A 589 13.40 -1.07 8.99
CA GLY A 589 13.27 -0.64 7.59
C GLY A 589 11.87 -0.17 7.20
N VAL A 590 10.83 -0.48 7.99
CA VAL A 590 9.47 0.07 7.75
C VAL A 590 9.44 1.58 7.99
N PHE A 591 10.32 2.13 8.84
CA PHE A 591 10.35 3.55 9.18
C PHE A 591 11.27 4.37 8.28
N ASP A 592 12.11 3.72 7.47
CA ASP A 592 12.98 4.38 6.47
C ASP A 592 12.16 4.98 5.31
N ASP A 593 11.03 4.35 4.96
CA ASP A 593 10.15 4.84 3.91
C ASP A 593 9.43 6.14 4.34
N PRO A 594 9.45 7.21 3.52
CA PRO A 594 8.80 8.47 3.87
C PRO A 594 7.28 8.29 3.98
N LEU A 595 6.66 9.11 4.84
CA LEU A 595 5.20 9.18 4.91
C LEU A 595 4.62 9.68 3.58
N PRO A 596 3.41 9.23 3.21
CA PRO A 596 2.73 9.75 2.03
C PRO A 596 2.47 11.25 2.19
N HIS A 597 2.37 11.98 1.09
CA HIS A 597 2.00 13.39 1.14
C HIS A 597 0.52 13.52 1.53
N PRO A 598 0.17 14.43 2.46
CA PRO A 598 -1.21 14.70 2.81
C PRO A 598 -1.98 15.18 1.57
N GLU A 599 -3.17 14.63 1.34
CA GLU A 599 -4.10 15.19 0.38
C GLU A 599 -4.64 16.53 0.90
N PRO A 600 -4.91 17.51 0.01
CA PRO A 600 -5.53 18.73 0.47
C PRO A 600 -6.92 18.45 1.03
N GLY A 601 -7.18 18.89 2.26
CA GLY A 601 -8.49 18.75 2.89
C GLY A 601 -9.57 19.55 2.16
N HIS A 602 -9.19 20.66 1.52
CA HIS A 602 -10.10 21.54 0.80
C HIS A 602 -10.15 21.25 -0.70
N ASP A 603 -11.35 21.34 -1.26
CA ASP A 603 -11.58 21.39 -2.69
C ASP A 603 -11.19 22.79 -3.20
N TRP A 604 -9.89 23.06 -3.41
CA TRP A 604 -9.37 24.39 -3.80
C TRP A 604 -10.06 25.01 -5.02
N HIS A 605 -10.52 24.17 -5.96
CA HIS A 605 -11.28 24.58 -7.14
C HIS A 605 -12.65 25.20 -6.80
N ALA A 606 -13.22 24.87 -5.65
CA ALA A 606 -14.51 25.37 -5.16
C ALA A 606 -14.36 26.65 -4.31
N LEU A 607 -13.13 27.09 -4.02
CA LEU A 607 -12.85 28.24 -3.15
C LEU A 607 -12.56 29.53 -3.95
N PRO A 608 -13.03 30.70 -3.48
CA PRO A 608 -12.59 32.02 -3.94
C PRO A 608 -11.08 32.24 -3.75
N VAL A 609 -10.47 33.04 -4.63
CA VAL A 609 -9.02 33.23 -4.66
C VAL A 609 -8.49 33.87 -3.36
N GLU A 610 -9.23 34.82 -2.81
CA GLU A 610 -8.91 35.54 -1.58
C GLU A 610 -8.78 34.59 -0.39
N GLU A 611 -9.71 33.63 -0.32
CA GLU A 611 -9.73 32.62 0.74
C GLU A 611 -8.61 31.59 0.56
N VAL A 612 -8.32 31.17 -0.68
CA VAL A 612 -7.16 30.31 -0.95
C VAL A 612 -5.87 31.01 -0.51
N ARG A 613 -5.73 32.32 -0.73
CA ARG A 613 -4.57 33.10 -0.24
C ARG A 613 -4.52 33.23 1.29
N ALA A 614 -5.68 33.23 1.95
CA ALA A 614 -5.75 33.24 3.42
C ALA A 614 -5.37 31.88 4.02
N LEU A 615 -5.82 30.78 3.40
CA LEU A 615 -5.53 29.40 3.82
C LEU A 615 -4.10 28.95 3.45
N LEU A 616 -3.54 29.49 2.36
CA LEU A 616 -2.17 29.24 1.89
C LEU A 616 -1.38 30.55 1.80
N PRO A 617 -0.98 31.14 2.95
CA PRO A 617 -0.15 32.34 2.94
C PRO A 617 1.19 32.06 2.23
N ARG A 618 1.72 33.09 1.55
CA ARG A 618 3.00 32.97 0.84
C ARG A 618 4.11 32.55 1.82
N PRO A 619 4.90 31.50 1.50
CA PRO A 619 6.03 31.13 2.34
C PRO A 619 7.01 32.30 2.47
N GLU A 620 7.53 32.56 3.68
CA GLU A 620 8.60 33.55 3.83
C GLU A 620 9.80 33.17 2.94
N PRO A 621 10.43 34.16 2.25
CA PRO A 621 11.63 33.88 1.47
C PRO A 621 12.65 33.20 2.39
N ARG A 622 13.06 31.97 2.06
CA ARG A 622 14.15 31.31 2.77
C ARG A 622 15.38 32.19 2.63
N THR A 623 15.70 32.97 3.67
CA THR A 623 17.07 33.40 3.92
C THR A 623 17.91 32.14 3.80
N THR A 624 18.96 32.19 2.99
CA THR A 624 19.84 31.08 2.66
C THR A 624 20.22 30.26 3.89
N LYS A 625 19.41 29.25 4.23
CA LYS A 625 19.80 28.15 5.09
C LYS A 625 20.77 27.35 4.26
N THR A 626 22.06 27.54 4.57
CA THR A 626 23.08 26.50 4.56
C THR A 626 22.41 25.15 4.48
N ALA A 627 22.62 24.45 3.36
CA ALA A 627 22.11 23.11 3.15
C ALA A 627 22.41 22.29 4.40
N GLY A 628 21.35 22.03 5.18
CA GLY A 628 21.36 21.11 6.29
C GLY A 628 21.46 19.72 5.71
N THR A 629 22.65 19.37 5.22
CA THR A 629 23.11 18.00 5.27
C THR A 629 23.08 17.62 6.74
N ASP A 630 22.14 16.77 7.12
CA ASP A 630 22.16 16.02 8.37
C ASP A 630 23.32 15.00 8.29
N GLU A 631 24.54 15.52 8.18
CA GLU A 631 25.78 14.79 8.40
C GLU A 631 25.95 14.74 9.91
N ARG A 632 25.84 13.53 10.47
CA ARG A 632 26.53 13.17 11.70
C ARG A 632 28.04 13.37 11.49
N ARG A 633 28.50 14.61 11.61
CA ARG A 633 29.90 14.99 11.58
C ARG A 633 30.53 14.58 12.91
N PHE A 634 31.36 13.56 12.85
CA PHE A 634 32.34 13.26 13.89
C PHE A 634 33.16 14.52 14.21
N PRO A 635 33.59 14.72 15.48
CA PRO A 635 34.33 15.90 15.90
C PRO A 635 35.59 16.13 15.04
N GLY A 636 35.76 17.39 14.61
CA GLY A 636 36.56 17.84 13.47
C GLY A 636 38.09 17.85 13.64
N PHE A 637 38.69 16.78 14.15
CA PHE A 637 40.17 16.64 14.16
C PHE A 637 40.72 15.61 13.17
N LEU A 638 39.87 14.82 12.49
CA LEU A 638 40.30 13.73 11.57
C LEU A 638 39.89 13.92 10.10
N ALA A 639 39.38 15.08 9.70
CA ALA A 639 38.75 15.32 8.41
C ALA A 639 39.63 15.12 7.14
N PRO A 640 40.95 15.39 7.10
CA PRO A 640 41.71 15.26 5.85
C PRO A 640 42.08 13.81 5.50
N VAL A 641 41.83 12.84 6.39
CA VAL A 641 42.16 11.42 6.16
C VAL A 641 40.91 10.56 5.89
N THR A 642 39.71 11.02 6.26
CA THR A 642 38.48 10.21 6.21
C THR A 642 37.60 10.44 4.98
N GLY A 643 37.76 11.53 4.22
CA GLY A 643 36.93 11.84 3.04
C GLY A 643 36.94 10.77 1.92
N PRO A 644 38.11 10.36 1.39
CA PRO A 644 38.17 9.32 0.35
C PRO A 644 37.85 7.92 0.89
N LEU A 645 38.14 7.67 2.17
CA LEU A 645 37.75 6.42 2.83
C LEU A 645 36.22 6.35 3.00
N ALA A 646 35.56 7.41 3.46
CA ALA A 646 34.11 7.44 3.68
C ALA A 646 33.30 7.27 2.37
N ALA A 647 33.76 7.87 1.26
CA ALA A 647 33.15 7.67 -0.05
C ALA A 647 33.31 6.22 -0.54
N THR A 648 34.48 5.62 -0.32
CA THR A 648 34.74 4.20 -0.63
C THR A 648 33.89 3.29 0.26
N TRP A 649 33.80 3.57 1.56
CA TRP A 649 32.96 2.83 2.52
C TRP A 649 31.46 2.96 2.20
N ARG A 650 31.01 4.08 1.65
CA ARG A 650 29.64 4.25 1.17
C ARG A 650 29.35 3.37 -0.06
N ILE A 651 30.26 3.34 -1.04
CA ILE A 651 30.13 2.47 -2.22
C ILE A 651 30.18 0.99 -1.82
N VAL A 652 31.08 0.63 -0.89
CA VAL A 652 31.15 -0.72 -0.31
C VAL A 652 29.90 -1.04 0.49
N GLY A 653 29.33 -0.07 1.21
CA GLY A 653 28.06 -0.20 1.93
C GLY A 653 26.87 -0.43 1.00
N GLU A 654 26.74 0.37 -0.05
CA GLU A 654 25.73 0.21 -1.11
C GLU A 654 25.86 -1.16 -1.80
N TYR A 655 27.08 -1.58 -2.11
CA TYR A 655 27.35 -2.90 -2.67
C TYR A 655 27.00 -4.04 -1.69
N PHE A 656 27.31 -3.88 -0.40
CA PHE A 656 27.03 -4.88 0.62
C PHE A 656 25.52 -5.00 0.92
N GLU A 657 24.79 -3.89 0.92
CA GLU A 657 23.34 -3.89 1.14
C GLU A 657 22.63 -4.56 -0.05
N ALA A 658 23.02 -4.22 -1.28
CA ALA A 658 22.50 -4.88 -2.48
C ALA A 658 22.90 -6.38 -2.55
N PHE A 659 24.11 -6.72 -2.12
CA PHE A 659 24.56 -8.11 -2.00
C PHE A 659 23.76 -8.88 -0.95
N ARG A 660 23.42 -8.26 0.19
CA ARG A 660 22.52 -8.84 1.19
C ARG A 660 21.12 -9.05 0.64
N GLU A 661 20.61 -8.12 -0.17
CA GLU A 661 19.29 -8.24 -0.77
C GLU A 661 19.22 -9.42 -1.77
N ASP A 662 20.29 -9.64 -2.55
CA ASP A 662 20.42 -10.82 -3.42
C ASP A 662 20.60 -12.14 -2.62
N LEU A 663 21.23 -12.10 -1.44
CA LEU A 663 21.31 -13.26 -0.53
C LEU A 663 19.95 -13.65 0.07
N ASP A 664 18.98 -12.72 0.06
CA ASP A 664 17.62 -12.96 0.53
C ASP A 664 16.71 -13.61 -0.53
N GLU A 665 17.20 -13.87 -1.75
CA GLU A 665 16.45 -14.61 -2.77
C GLU A 665 16.14 -16.06 -2.34
N PRO A 666 14.98 -16.64 -2.71
CA PRO A 666 14.51 -17.93 -2.20
C PRO A 666 15.46 -19.13 -2.36
N ILE A 667 16.36 -19.09 -3.36
CA ILE A 667 17.28 -20.20 -3.69
C ILE A 667 18.57 -20.09 -2.86
N THR A 668 19.00 -18.87 -2.54
CA THR A 668 20.28 -18.59 -1.87
C THR A 668 20.37 -19.21 -0.47
N PRO A 669 19.36 -19.10 0.42
CA PRO A 669 19.38 -19.77 1.73
C PRO A 669 19.49 -21.29 1.63
N ILE A 670 18.86 -21.91 0.63
CA ILE A 670 18.89 -23.36 0.43
C ILE A 670 20.31 -23.81 0.05
N LEU A 671 20.95 -23.13 -0.89
CA LEU A 671 22.32 -23.42 -1.31
C LEU A 671 23.34 -23.13 -0.21
N ALA A 672 23.17 -22.03 0.52
CA ALA A 672 24.00 -21.72 1.68
C ALA A 672 23.88 -22.81 2.77
N THR A 673 22.67 -23.33 2.99
CA THR A 673 22.43 -24.45 3.89
C THR A 673 23.11 -25.73 3.41
N GLY A 674 23.03 -26.03 2.10
CA GLY A 674 23.72 -27.16 1.47
C GLY A 674 25.25 -27.06 1.59
N ALA A 675 25.83 -25.90 1.29
CA ALA A 675 27.27 -25.65 1.42
C ALA A 675 27.73 -25.85 2.87
N LEU A 676 26.99 -25.31 3.84
CA LEU A 676 27.29 -25.48 5.26
C LEU A 676 27.15 -26.94 5.70
N ALA A 677 26.11 -27.65 5.25
CA ALA A 677 25.94 -29.08 5.51
C ALA A 677 27.12 -29.90 4.96
N THR A 678 27.56 -29.64 3.73
CA THR A 678 28.71 -30.31 3.10
C THR A 678 30.03 -30.01 3.82
N ALA A 679 30.21 -28.78 4.30
CA ALA A 679 31.37 -28.42 5.12
C ALA A 679 31.40 -29.20 6.44
N LEU A 680 30.25 -29.35 7.10
CA LEU A 680 30.11 -30.12 8.35
C LEU A 680 30.33 -31.61 8.13
N LEU A 681 29.89 -32.15 6.99
CA LEU A 681 30.18 -33.51 6.53
C LEU A 681 31.66 -33.67 6.12
N GLY A 682 32.49 -32.64 6.32
CA GLY A 682 33.93 -32.56 6.10
C GLY A 682 34.37 -32.86 4.68
N SER A 683 33.59 -32.38 3.71
CA SER A 683 34.09 -32.09 2.36
C SER A 683 34.25 -30.56 2.21
N PRO A 684 35.33 -29.98 2.75
CA PRO A 684 35.54 -28.53 2.67
C PRO A 684 35.70 -28.05 1.22
N PHE A 685 36.24 -28.89 0.33
CA PHE A 685 36.38 -28.56 -1.08
C PHE A 685 35.04 -28.40 -1.79
N ASP A 686 34.11 -29.35 -1.63
CA ASP A 686 32.77 -29.24 -2.23
C ASP A 686 32.00 -28.06 -1.64
N ALA A 687 32.13 -27.80 -0.34
CA ALA A 687 31.52 -26.65 0.32
C ALA A 687 32.07 -25.32 -0.20
N VAL A 688 33.40 -25.20 -0.37
CA VAL A 688 34.04 -24.02 -0.96
C VAL A 688 33.62 -23.85 -2.41
N LEU A 689 33.46 -24.94 -3.17
CA LEU A 689 32.99 -24.87 -4.55
C LEU A 689 31.57 -24.28 -4.60
N VAL A 690 30.62 -24.84 -3.85
CA VAL A 690 29.23 -24.32 -3.79
C VAL A 690 29.21 -22.88 -3.27
N ALA A 691 29.95 -22.58 -2.19
CA ALA A 691 30.03 -21.23 -1.64
C ALA A 691 30.66 -20.23 -2.62
N SER A 692 31.68 -20.63 -3.38
CA SER A 692 32.33 -19.78 -4.38
C SER A 692 31.39 -19.45 -5.54
N VAL A 693 30.65 -20.45 -6.05
CA VAL A 693 29.65 -20.24 -7.10
C VAL A 693 28.57 -19.30 -6.62
N LEU A 694 28.08 -19.48 -5.39
CA LEU A 694 27.11 -18.59 -4.77
C LEU A 694 27.65 -17.15 -4.67
N LEU A 695 28.84 -16.97 -4.08
CA LEU A 695 29.46 -15.65 -3.90
C LEU A 695 29.70 -14.94 -5.24
N VAL A 696 30.22 -15.65 -6.25
CA VAL A 696 30.47 -15.10 -7.58
C VAL A 696 29.16 -14.74 -8.27
N ASN A 697 28.14 -15.58 -8.19
CA ASN A 697 26.84 -15.30 -8.79
C ASN A 697 26.18 -14.08 -8.14
N THR A 698 26.15 -14.01 -6.80
CA THR A 698 25.59 -12.86 -6.07
C THR A 698 26.39 -11.59 -6.38
N ALA A 699 27.73 -11.63 -6.33
CA ALA A 699 28.57 -10.47 -6.66
C ALA A 699 28.35 -9.98 -8.10
N THR A 700 28.25 -10.90 -9.05
CA THR A 700 27.99 -10.60 -10.46
C THR A 700 26.59 -10.00 -10.65
N SER A 701 25.57 -10.58 -10.01
CA SER A 701 24.20 -10.08 -10.00
C SER A 701 24.14 -8.66 -9.44
N THR A 702 24.69 -8.44 -8.24
CA THR A 702 24.70 -7.15 -7.56
C THR A 702 25.42 -6.07 -8.37
N GLN A 703 26.61 -6.39 -8.91
CA GLN A 703 27.36 -5.45 -9.74
C GLN A 703 26.58 -5.06 -11.02
N GLN A 704 25.89 -6.02 -11.64
CA GLN A 704 25.10 -5.78 -12.84
C GLN A 704 23.84 -4.97 -12.55
N SER A 705 23.15 -5.24 -11.43
CA SER A 705 21.98 -4.49 -10.98
C SER A 705 22.31 -3.03 -10.71
N LEU A 706 23.37 -2.76 -9.93
CA LEU A 706 23.80 -1.39 -9.62
C LEU A 706 24.26 -0.61 -10.86
N HIS A 707 24.88 -1.29 -11.83
CA HIS A 707 25.28 -0.64 -13.08
C HIS A 707 24.06 -0.28 -13.94
N ALA A 708 23.05 -1.16 -14.00
CA ALA A 708 21.81 -0.89 -14.72
C ALA A 708 21.04 0.28 -14.10
N GLU A 709 20.93 0.35 -12.77
CA GLU A 709 20.28 1.44 -12.06
C GLU A 709 20.96 2.80 -12.28
N LYS A 710 22.30 2.84 -12.29
CA LYS A 710 23.05 4.08 -12.57
C LYS A 710 22.83 4.60 -13.98
N VAL A 711 22.83 3.72 -14.97
CA VAL A 711 22.55 4.09 -16.38
C VAL A 711 21.12 4.60 -16.52
N LEU A 712 20.16 3.98 -15.82
CA LEU A 712 18.76 4.41 -15.84
C LEU A 712 18.53 5.74 -15.11
N GLY A 713 19.17 5.93 -13.94
CA GLY A 713 19.08 7.15 -13.15
C GLY A 713 19.65 8.38 -13.88
N GLY A 714 20.77 8.20 -14.61
CA GLY A 714 21.36 9.26 -15.43
C GLY A 714 20.47 9.72 -16.60
N LEU A 715 19.66 8.82 -17.15
CA LEU A 715 18.68 9.15 -18.20
C LEU A 715 17.43 9.84 -17.64
N LEU A 716 17.05 9.55 -16.39
CA LEU A 716 15.87 10.12 -15.73
C LEU A 716 16.13 11.51 -15.11
N ALA A 717 17.34 11.75 -14.62
CA ALA A 717 17.73 13.04 -14.00
C ALA A 717 17.76 14.22 -14.99
N ALA A 718 17.74 13.95 -16.30
CA ALA A 718 17.80 14.97 -17.35
C ALA A 718 16.44 15.64 -17.68
N GLN A 719 15.35 15.33 -16.96
CA GLN A 719 13.99 15.78 -17.32
C GLN A 719 13.18 16.49 -16.20
N GLU A 720 13.79 17.00 -15.13
CA GLU A 720 13.02 17.80 -14.16
C GLU A 720 12.61 19.17 -14.74
N PRO A 721 11.30 19.46 -14.90
CA PRO A 721 10.85 20.75 -15.42
C PRO A 721 11.16 21.87 -14.42
N LEU A 722 11.71 22.98 -14.92
CA LEU A 722 11.93 24.19 -14.14
C LEU A 722 10.62 24.97 -13.99
N ALA A 723 10.33 25.41 -12.77
CA ALA A 723 9.22 26.29 -12.42
C ALA A 723 9.67 27.75 -12.36
N HIS A 724 8.75 28.66 -12.68
CA HIS A 724 8.93 30.10 -12.60
C HIS A 724 8.17 30.63 -11.38
N ARG A 725 8.87 30.79 -10.24
CA ARG A 725 8.31 31.25 -8.96
C ARG A 725 8.38 32.78 -8.86
N VAL A 726 7.30 33.42 -8.43
CA VAL A 726 7.21 34.88 -8.24
C VAL A 726 7.64 35.25 -6.81
N THR A 727 8.62 36.15 -6.64
CA THR A 727 9.27 36.40 -5.34
C THR A 727 8.95 37.74 -4.67
N GLY A 728 8.30 38.70 -5.34
CA GLY A 728 8.05 40.04 -4.78
C GLY A 728 6.62 40.30 -4.28
N ALA A 729 6.45 41.40 -3.54
CA ALA A 729 5.23 41.74 -2.80
C ALA A 729 4.03 42.18 -3.67
N THR A 730 4.28 42.58 -4.92
CA THR A 730 3.28 43.04 -5.90
C THR A 730 3.28 42.09 -7.10
N ASP A 731 2.18 42.00 -7.86
CA ASP A 731 2.04 41.08 -8.99
C ASP A 731 3.02 41.34 -10.17
N ASP A 732 3.80 42.43 -10.08
CA ASP A 732 4.83 42.85 -11.04
C ASP A 732 6.27 42.51 -10.60
N ALA A 733 6.42 41.42 -9.84
CA ALA A 733 7.68 41.06 -9.21
C ALA A 733 8.60 40.13 -10.02
N ASP A 734 9.90 40.21 -9.72
CA ASP A 734 10.95 39.32 -10.21
C ASP A 734 10.55 37.84 -10.14
N VAL A 735 10.92 37.10 -11.19
CA VAL A 735 10.63 35.67 -11.33
C VAL A 735 11.93 34.88 -11.22
N GLU A 736 11.96 33.98 -10.25
CA GLU A 736 13.06 33.04 -10.01
C GLU A 736 12.77 31.71 -10.71
N ARG A 737 13.81 31.09 -11.29
CA ARG A 737 13.71 29.73 -11.83
C ARG A 737 14.13 28.73 -10.75
N VAL A 738 13.20 27.88 -10.33
CA VAL A 738 13.43 26.83 -9.31
C VAL A 738 13.03 25.46 -9.87
N PRO A 739 13.70 24.37 -9.49
CA PRO A 739 13.20 23.02 -9.78
C PRO A 739 11.76 22.84 -9.28
N ALA A 740 10.92 22.12 -10.04
CA ALA A 740 9.53 21.88 -9.63
C ALA A 740 9.40 21.18 -8.26
N GLY A 741 10.41 20.41 -7.84
CA GLY A 741 10.47 19.77 -6.53
C GLY A 741 10.70 20.73 -5.35
N ASP A 742 11.21 21.94 -5.61
CA ASP A 742 11.46 22.95 -4.57
C ASP A 742 10.25 23.86 -4.32
N LEU A 743 9.17 23.70 -5.10
CA LEU A 743 7.91 24.40 -4.88
C LEU A 743 7.22 23.93 -3.60
N GLN A 744 6.60 24.86 -2.89
CA GLN A 744 5.76 24.58 -1.72
C GLN A 744 4.33 25.09 -1.92
N PRO A 745 3.32 24.47 -1.29
CA PRO A 745 1.98 25.06 -1.23
C PRO A 745 2.04 26.50 -0.72
N GLY A 746 1.34 27.41 -1.39
CA GLY A 746 1.39 28.86 -1.13
C GLY A 746 2.38 29.65 -2.00
N ASP A 747 3.31 28.98 -2.70
CA ASP A 747 4.16 29.65 -3.69
C ASP A 747 3.31 30.19 -4.85
N LEU A 748 3.72 31.32 -5.43
CA LEU A 748 3.12 31.81 -6.67
C LEU A 748 3.94 31.39 -7.88
N ILE A 749 3.28 30.83 -8.89
CA ILE A 749 3.90 30.44 -10.14
C ILE A 749 3.31 31.23 -11.31
N ARG A 750 4.16 31.58 -12.27
CA ARG A 750 3.77 32.20 -13.54
C ARG A 750 4.03 31.25 -14.69
N VAL A 751 2.98 30.86 -15.39
CA VAL A 751 3.05 29.92 -16.52
C VAL A 751 2.63 30.64 -17.80
N GLY A 752 3.42 30.46 -18.85
CA GLY A 752 3.17 31.00 -20.19
C GLY A 752 3.12 29.90 -21.25
N PRO A 753 2.89 30.26 -22.52
CA PRO A 753 2.59 29.29 -23.57
C PRO A 753 3.79 28.38 -23.86
N GLY A 754 3.49 27.11 -24.15
CA GLY A 754 4.46 26.04 -24.41
C GLY A 754 5.22 25.54 -23.17
N LYS A 755 4.78 25.90 -21.95
CA LYS A 755 5.38 25.42 -20.70
C LYS A 755 4.51 24.36 -20.04
N VAL A 756 5.16 23.34 -19.50
CA VAL A 756 4.53 22.33 -18.64
C VAL A 756 4.23 22.96 -17.29
N ILE A 757 3.03 22.74 -16.79
CA ILE A 757 2.61 23.20 -15.48
C ILE A 757 3.36 22.36 -14.41
N PRO A 758 4.14 22.99 -13.50
CA PRO A 758 5.03 22.27 -12.59
C PRO A 758 4.32 21.68 -11.37
N ALA A 759 3.16 22.22 -10.98
CA ALA A 759 2.42 21.86 -9.78
C ALA A 759 0.91 22.10 -9.98
N ASP A 760 0.06 21.47 -9.16
CA ASP A 760 -1.36 21.82 -9.14
C ASP A 760 -1.51 23.18 -8.45
N ALA A 761 -2.24 24.11 -9.07
CA ALA A 761 -2.33 25.49 -8.62
C ALA A 761 -3.70 26.12 -8.89
N ARG A 762 -4.15 27.00 -7.98
CA ARG A 762 -5.38 27.81 -8.13
C ARG A 762 -5.05 29.10 -8.86
N ILE A 763 -5.77 29.37 -9.94
CA ILE A 763 -5.53 30.54 -10.79
C ILE A 763 -5.98 31.82 -10.07
N ILE A 764 -5.09 32.82 -10.06
CA ILE A 764 -5.33 34.18 -9.55
C ILE A 764 -5.60 35.13 -10.72
N VAL A 765 -4.83 34.98 -11.79
CA VAL A 765 -4.96 35.77 -13.02
C VAL A 765 -4.88 34.82 -14.20
N ALA A 766 -5.84 34.90 -15.12
CA ALA A 766 -5.82 34.22 -16.40
C ALA A 766 -5.99 35.25 -17.52
N ASP A 767 -5.03 35.29 -18.45
CA ASP A 767 -5.06 36.15 -19.64
C ASP A 767 -5.01 35.24 -20.87
N GLY A 768 -6.18 35.00 -21.47
CA GLY A 768 -6.36 34.10 -22.62
C GLY A 768 -5.83 32.68 -22.39
N ALA A 769 -5.78 32.21 -21.14
CA ALA A 769 -5.09 30.98 -20.76
C ALA A 769 -5.84 29.73 -21.23
N GLU A 770 -5.19 28.91 -22.04
CA GLU A 770 -5.69 27.62 -22.51
C GLU A 770 -4.69 26.51 -22.21
N VAL A 771 -5.16 25.39 -21.67
CA VAL A 771 -4.30 24.30 -21.21
C VAL A 771 -4.70 22.98 -21.88
N ASP A 772 -3.71 22.25 -22.41
CA ASP A 772 -3.86 20.87 -22.88
C ASP A 772 -3.79 19.93 -21.67
N GLU A 773 -4.96 19.47 -21.23
CA GLU A 773 -5.12 18.55 -20.09
C GLU A 773 -5.26 17.08 -20.52
N SER A 774 -4.94 16.76 -21.78
CA SER A 774 -5.09 15.41 -22.34
C SER A 774 -4.35 14.33 -21.56
N ALA A 775 -3.20 14.66 -20.98
CA ALA A 775 -2.44 13.72 -20.14
C ALA A 775 -3.20 13.27 -18.89
N LEU A 776 -4.13 14.09 -18.37
CA LEU A 776 -4.86 13.84 -17.13
C LEU A 776 -6.31 13.39 -17.38
N THR A 777 -6.99 14.00 -18.35
CA THR A 777 -8.41 13.74 -18.64
C THR A 777 -8.63 12.80 -19.81
N GLY A 778 -7.64 12.68 -20.72
CA GLY A 778 -7.80 12.02 -22.01
C GLY A 778 -8.52 12.87 -23.07
N GLU A 779 -9.01 14.05 -22.70
CA GLU A 779 -9.70 14.96 -23.61
C GLU A 779 -8.70 15.81 -24.38
N SER A 780 -8.96 15.99 -25.68
CA SER A 780 -7.96 16.51 -26.62
C SER A 780 -8.14 17.99 -26.99
N LEU A 781 -9.21 18.62 -26.54
CA LEU A 781 -9.42 20.06 -26.75
C LEU A 781 -8.74 20.84 -25.62
N PRO A 782 -7.98 21.89 -25.93
CA PRO A 782 -7.49 22.81 -24.91
C PRO A 782 -8.66 23.36 -24.07
N VAL A 783 -8.49 23.36 -22.76
CA VAL A 783 -9.49 23.85 -21.82
C VAL A 783 -9.18 25.30 -21.49
N SER A 784 -10.13 26.20 -21.77
CA SER A 784 -10.03 27.61 -21.37
C SER A 784 -10.09 27.74 -19.86
N LYS A 785 -9.20 28.55 -19.29
CA LYS A 785 -9.05 28.73 -17.85
C LYS A 785 -9.61 30.07 -17.40
N ALA A 786 -10.21 30.07 -16.21
CA ALA A 786 -10.86 31.21 -15.60
C ALA A 786 -10.48 31.33 -14.12
N THR A 787 -10.80 32.46 -13.49
CA THR A 787 -10.54 32.67 -12.06
C THR A 787 -11.70 32.25 -11.17
N ASP A 788 -12.92 32.10 -11.70
CA ASP A 788 -14.12 31.81 -10.91
C ASP A 788 -14.07 30.44 -10.20
N PRO A 789 -14.64 30.32 -8.99
CA PRO A 789 -14.79 29.03 -8.30
C PRO A 789 -15.74 28.10 -9.05
N THR A 790 -15.40 26.81 -9.11
CA THR A 790 -16.19 25.77 -9.79
C THR A 790 -16.66 24.67 -8.81
N PRO A 791 -17.55 24.96 -7.85
CA PRO A 791 -17.98 23.97 -6.86
C PRO A 791 -18.74 22.80 -7.50
N GLY A 792 -18.36 21.57 -7.13
CA GLY A 792 -18.98 20.34 -7.63
C GLY A 792 -18.63 19.97 -9.07
N ALA A 793 -17.69 20.69 -9.71
CA ALA A 793 -17.24 20.39 -11.07
C ALA A 793 -16.39 19.09 -11.09
N PRO A 794 -16.64 18.17 -12.04
CA PRO A 794 -15.74 17.03 -12.28
C PRO A 794 -14.36 17.53 -12.73
N LEU A 795 -13.32 16.69 -12.64
CA LEU A 795 -11.93 17.10 -12.86
C LEU A 795 -11.72 17.87 -14.17
N ALA A 796 -12.38 17.46 -15.26
CA ALA A 796 -12.27 18.09 -16.58
C ALA A 796 -12.88 19.50 -16.66
N ASP A 797 -13.83 19.84 -15.79
CA ASP A 797 -14.57 21.10 -15.83
C ASP A 797 -14.02 22.14 -14.83
N ARG A 798 -12.88 21.86 -14.18
CA ARG A 798 -12.24 22.74 -13.18
C ARG A 798 -11.41 23.83 -13.86
N THR A 799 -12.10 24.79 -14.46
CA THR A 799 -11.48 25.92 -15.18
C THR A 799 -10.64 26.83 -14.27
N GLY A 800 -10.94 26.84 -12.97
CA GLY A 800 -10.22 27.58 -11.92
C GLY A 800 -8.82 27.05 -11.55
N MET A 801 -8.42 25.90 -12.08
CA MET A 801 -7.21 25.17 -11.67
C MET A 801 -6.23 24.93 -12.82
N LEU A 802 -4.94 24.94 -12.51
CA LEU A 802 -3.86 24.38 -13.31
C LEU A 802 -3.44 23.03 -12.71
N HIS A 803 -3.12 22.05 -13.56
CA HIS A 803 -2.77 20.70 -13.14
C HIS A 803 -1.33 20.32 -13.51
N ALA A 804 -0.59 19.72 -12.59
CA ALA A 804 0.81 19.34 -12.83
C ALA A 804 0.93 18.34 -14.00
N GLY A 805 1.89 18.60 -14.90
CA GLY A 805 2.14 17.76 -16.07
C GLY A 805 1.25 18.05 -17.28
N THR A 806 0.27 18.95 -17.16
CA THR A 806 -0.47 19.49 -18.31
C THR A 806 0.31 20.66 -18.94
N THR A 807 -0.01 21.06 -20.17
CA THR A 807 0.79 22.04 -20.92
C THR A 807 -0.04 23.28 -21.25
N MET A 808 0.48 24.47 -20.95
CA MET A 808 -0.13 25.73 -21.39
C MET A 808 0.01 25.84 -22.91
N VAL A 809 -1.10 25.87 -23.64
CA VAL A 809 -1.15 25.98 -25.10
C VAL A 809 -1.07 27.45 -25.50
N ALA A 810 -1.95 28.28 -24.94
CA ALA A 810 -2.07 29.70 -25.24
C ALA A 810 -2.26 30.53 -23.96
N GLY A 811 -1.97 31.83 -24.04
CA GLY A 811 -2.16 32.77 -22.93
C GLY A 811 -1.16 32.63 -21.78
N ARG A 812 -1.43 33.36 -20.69
CA ARG A 812 -0.62 33.37 -19.46
C ARG A 812 -1.49 33.24 -18.23
N ALA A 813 -0.96 32.59 -17.21
CA ALA A 813 -1.62 32.49 -15.91
C ALA A 813 -0.65 32.72 -14.75
N VAL A 814 -1.13 33.41 -13.72
CA VAL A 814 -0.51 33.48 -12.40
C VAL A 814 -1.38 32.68 -11.45
N ALA A 815 -0.78 31.73 -10.72
CA ALA A 815 -1.51 30.81 -9.87
C ALA A 815 -0.79 30.57 -8.54
N VAL A 816 -1.56 30.36 -7.46
CA VAL A 816 -1.04 29.91 -6.17
C VAL A 816 -0.95 28.39 -6.15
N VAL A 817 0.23 27.87 -5.86
CA VAL A 817 0.48 26.44 -5.76
C VAL A 817 -0.34 25.86 -4.61
N THR A 818 -1.20 24.91 -4.94
CA THR A 818 -2.05 24.21 -3.95
C THR A 818 -1.49 22.84 -3.61
N THR A 819 -0.82 22.18 -4.56
CA THR A 819 -0.28 20.83 -4.34
C THR A 819 0.94 20.56 -5.22
N VAL A 820 1.98 19.94 -4.64
CA VAL A 820 3.26 19.66 -5.29
C VAL A 820 3.61 18.18 -5.24
N GLY A 821 4.54 17.75 -6.10
CA GLY A 821 5.12 16.41 -6.07
C GLY A 821 4.08 15.29 -6.16
N ALA A 822 4.19 14.30 -5.27
CA ALA A 822 3.34 13.11 -5.29
C ALA A 822 1.86 13.37 -4.95
N GLY A 823 1.53 14.54 -4.39
CA GLY A 823 0.14 14.92 -4.07
C GLY A 823 -0.67 15.42 -5.27
N THR A 824 -0.02 15.74 -6.40
CA THR A 824 -0.68 16.28 -7.60
C THR A 824 -1.68 15.29 -8.21
N GLN A 825 -2.72 15.78 -8.90
CA GLN A 825 -3.77 14.94 -9.49
C GLN A 825 -3.19 13.84 -10.41
N MET A 826 -2.19 14.18 -11.21
CA MET A 826 -1.48 13.25 -12.09
C MET A 826 -0.80 12.12 -11.31
N ASN A 827 -0.08 12.45 -10.24
CA ASN A 827 0.62 11.47 -9.42
C ASN A 827 -0.35 10.65 -8.56
N ARG A 828 -1.47 11.23 -8.11
CA ARG A 828 -2.54 10.50 -7.44
C ARG A 828 -3.20 9.48 -8.36
N ALA A 829 -3.54 9.87 -9.59
CA ALA A 829 -4.06 8.95 -10.60
C ALA A 829 -3.07 7.80 -10.88
N SER A 830 -1.78 8.12 -10.95
CA SER A 830 -0.71 7.13 -11.11
C SER A 830 -0.56 6.21 -9.89
N ALA A 831 -0.69 6.73 -8.67
CA ALA A 831 -0.58 5.97 -7.42
C ALA A 831 -1.74 4.99 -7.22
N MET A 832 -2.96 5.37 -7.63
CA MET A 832 -4.16 4.52 -7.59
C MET A 832 -4.08 3.32 -8.55
N THR A 833 -3.23 3.43 -9.58
CA THR A 833 -2.95 2.34 -10.52
C THR A 833 -1.92 1.40 -9.88
N ALA A 834 -2.33 0.70 -8.83
CA ALA A 834 -1.47 -0.15 -8.01
C ALA A 834 -0.49 -0.98 -8.86
N ARG A 835 0.82 -0.84 -8.57
CA ARG A 835 1.95 -1.60 -9.14
C ARG A 835 1.89 -3.09 -8.81
N LYS A 836 0.81 -3.78 -9.20
CA LYS A 836 0.61 -5.23 -9.05
C LYS A 836 1.57 -6.06 -9.94
N ALA A 837 2.56 -5.41 -10.56
CA ALA A 837 3.49 -6.00 -11.51
C ALA A 837 4.60 -6.86 -10.86
N ARG A 838 4.72 -6.92 -9.52
CA ARG A 838 5.86 -7.62 -8.88
C ARG A 838 5.81 -9.16 -8.99
N LYS A 839 4.69 -9.76 -9.42
CA LYS A 839 4.52 -11.23 -9.53
C LYS A 839 4.45 -11.79 -10.96
N VAL A 840 4.61 -10.96 -12.00
CA VAL A 840 4.56 -11.43 -13.39
C VAL A 840 5.98 -11.47 -13.93
N GLY A 841 6.45 -12.67 -14.31
CA GLY A 841 7.71 -12.83 -15.00
C GLY A 841 8.41 -14.18 -14.80
N LEU A 842 9.58 -14.29 -15.39
CA LEU A 842 10.38 -15.49 -15.53
C LEU A 842 10.93 -15.89 -14.17
N GLN A 843 11.21 -14.91 -13.30
CA GLN A 843 11.56 -15.14 -11.90
C GLN A 843 10.44 -15.85 -11.12
N ALA A 844 9.18 -15.46 -11.30
CA ALA A 844 8.06 -16.17 -10.66
C ALA A 844 7.89 -17.59 -11.22
N GLN A 845 8.15 -17.75 -12.53
CA GLN A 845 8.13 -19.06 -13.17
C GLN A 845 9.32 -19.94 -12.73
N LEU A 846 10.50 -19.36 -12.53
CA LEU A 846 11.68 -20.01 -11.96
C LEU A 846 11.42 -20.44 -10.52
N ALA A 847 10.84 -19.57 -9.69
CA ALA A 847 10.45 -19.91 -8.33
C ALA A 847 9.42 -21.05 -8.32
N HIS A 848 8.46 -21.05 -9.26
CA HIS A 848 7.48 -22.12 -9.41
C HIS A 848 8.12 -23.45 -9.86
N ILE A 849 9.01 -23.42 -10.87
CA ILE A 849 9.74 -24.61 -11.35
C ILE A 849 10.63 -25.14 -10.24
N THR A 850 11.39 -24.27 -9.56
CA THR A 850 12.28 -24.65 -8.46
C THR A 850 11.48 -25.24 -7.30
N GLY A 851 10.38 -24.61 -6.89
CA GLY A 851 9.49 -25.13 -5.84
C GLY A 851 8.89 -26.50 -6.18
N ARG A 852 8.76 -26.84 -7.47
CA ARG A 852 8.26 -28.13 -7.94
C ARG A 852 9.35 -29.17 -8.16
N ALA A 853 10.56 -28.74 -8.55
CA ALA A 853 11.72 -29.60 -8.81
C ALA A 853 12.48 -29.95 -7.52
N LEU A 854 12.58 -29.01 -6.58
CA LEU A 854 13.31 -29.17 -5.32
C LEU A 854 12.87 -30.39 -4.49
N PRO A 855 11.56 -30.70 -4.33
CA PRO A 855 11.14 -31.92 -3.63
C PRO A 855 11.66 -33.20 -4.30
N TRP A 856 11.72 -33.24 -5.63
CA TRP A 856 12.27 -34.38 -6.36
C TRP A 856 13.78 -34.47 -6.24
N SER A 857 14.48 -33.32 -6.25
CA SER A 857 15.91 -33.28 -5.99
C SER A 857 16.25 -33.83 -4.60
N ILE A 858 15.55 -33.35 -3.56
CA ILE A 858 15.70 -33.82 -2.19
C ILE A 858 15.37 -35.32 -2.09
N ALA A 859 14.27 -35.76 -2.70
CA ALA A 859 13.90 -37.18 -2.73
C ALA A 859 14.96 -38.06 -3.40
N GLY A 860 15.55 -37.57 -4.51
CA GLY A 860 16.66 -38.24 -5.19
C GLY A 860 17.92 -38.32 -4.33
N GLY A 861 18.30 -37.22 -3.69
CA GLY A 861 19.41 -37.19 -2.74
C GLY A 861 19.21 -38.14 -1.56
N VAL A 862 18.00 -38.17 -0.97
CA VAL A 862 17.63 -39.13 0.08
C VAL A 862 17.69 -40.57 -0.44
N ALA A 863 17.15 -40.85 -1.63
CA ALA A 863 17.17 -42.20 -2.21
C ALA A 863 18.60 -42.69 -2.46
N VAL A 864 19.47 -41.84 -3.01
CA VAL A 864 20.89 -42.16 -3.22
C VAL A 864 21.60 -42.35 -1.88
N GLY A 865 21.37 -41.47 -0.90
CA GLY A 865 21.93 -41.61 0.44
C GLY A 865 21.52 -42.91 1.13
N VAL A 866 20.24 -43.27 1.07
CA VAL A 866 19.72 -44.54 1.61
C VAL A 866 20.30 -45.74 0.86
N LEU A 867 20.37 -45.70 -0.48
CA LEU A 867 20.97 -46.78 -1.26
C LEU A 867 22.46 -46.95 -0.94
N SER A 868 23.19 -45.85 -0.76
CA SER A 868 24.59 -45.86 -0.31
C SER A 868 24.70 -46.54 1.05
N LEU A 869 23.84 -46.17 2.00
CA LEU A 869 23.78 -46.79 3.32
C LEU A 869 23.48 -48.30 3.24
N LEU A 870 22.53 -48.70 2.39
CA LEU A 870 22.21 -50.12 2.15
C LEU A 870 23.36 -50.90 1.52
N ARG A 871 24.29 -50.23 0.81
CA ARG A 871 25.54 -50.81 0.28
C ARG A 871 26.67 -50.88 1.32
N GLY A 872 26.41 -50.46 2.56
CA GLY A 872 27.38 -50.51 3.65
C GLY A 872 28.34 -49.32 3.70
N THR A 873 28.09 -48.22 2.96
CA THR A 873 28.94 -47.03 3.10
C THR A 873 28.66 -46.30 4.42
N PRO A 874 29.69 -45.71 5.07
CA PRO A 874 29.52 -44.98 6.32
C PRO A 874 28.45 -43.89 6.22
N LEU A 875 27.65 -43.73 7.28
CA LEU A 875 26.49 -42.82 7.28
C LEU A 875 26.86 -41.38 6.90
N ARG A 876 28.00 -40.87 7.38
CA ARG A 876 28.52 -39.54 7.03
C ARG A 876 28.80 -39.40 5.53
N GLN A 877 29.40 -40.41 4.90
CA GLN A 877 29.71 -40.41 3.47
C GLN A 877 28.44 -40.59 2.62
N SER A 878 27.52 -41.45 3.07
CA SER A 878 26.19 -41.63 2.47
C SER A 878 25.38 -40.33 2.47
N ALA A 879 25.39 -39.60 3.60
CA ALA A 879 24.74 -38.30 3.73
C ALA A 879 25.41 -37.24 2.84
N GLY A 880 26.75 -37.19 2.80
CA GLY A 880 27.49 -36.31 1.90
C GLY A 880 27.13 -36.53 0.43
N THR A 881 27.05 -37.78 0.01
CA THR A 881 26.64 -38.15 -1.36
C THR A 881 25.20 -37.72 -1.66
N GLY A 882 24.29 -37.93 -0.70
CA GLY A 882 22.89 -37.50 -0.84
C GLY A 882 22.73 -35.98 -0.92
N VAL A 883 23.45 -35.21 -0.09
CA VAL A 883 23.45 -33.74 -0.11
C VAL A 883 24.05 -33.23 -1.42
N ALA A 884 25.15 -33.82 -1.89
CA ALA A 884 25.77 -33.47 -3.16
C ALA A 884 24.81 -33.66 -4.35
N ILE A 885 24.08 -34.79 -4.39
CA ILE A 885 23.06 -35.05 -5.42
C ILE A 885 21.90 -34.04 -5.32
N ALA A 886 21.44 -33.73 -4.10
CA ALA A 886 20.35 -32.78 -3.89
C ALA A 886 20.73 -31.35 -4.29
N ALA A 887 21.98 -30.95 -4.05
CA ALA A 887 22.50 -29.65 -4.45
C ALA A 887 22.74 -29.56 -5.97
N ALA A 888 23.29 -30.61 -6.58
CA ALA A 888 23.65 -30.63 -8.00
C ALA A 888 22.47 -30.43 -8.96
N ALA A 889 21.24 -30.71 -8.52
CA ALA A 889 20.04 -30.52 -9.35
C ALA A 889 19.41 -29.11 -9.21
N VAL A 890 19.96 -28.22 -8.38
CA VAL A 890 19.52 -26.83 -8.28
C VAL A 890 20.14 -26.02 -9.41
N PRO A 891 19.35 -25.38 -10.30
CA PRO A 891 19.88 -24.68 -11.46
C PRO A 891 20.38 -23.28 -11.07
N GLU A 892 21.54 -23.21 -10.42
CA GLU A 892 22.10 -21.97 -9.83
C GLU A 892 22.40 -20.88 -10.87
N GLY A 893 22.78 -21.25 -12.10
CA GLY A 893 23.07 -20.30 -13.18
C GLY A 893 21.83 -19.76 -13.89
N LEU A 894 20.65 -20.34 -13.65
CA LEU A 894 19.44 -20.00 -14.39
C LEU A 894 18.90 -18.59 -14.07
N PRO A 895 18.87 -18.12 -12.81
CA PRO A 895 18.52 -16.74 -12.50
C PRO A 895 19.43 -15.73 -13.21
N LEU A 896 20.75 -15.97 -13.23
CA LEU A 896 21.73 -15.11 -13.89
C LEU A 896 21.51 -15.06 -15.41
N VAL A 897 21.36 -16.22 -16.05
CA VAL A 897 21.09 -16.31 -17.51
C VAL A 897 19.84 -15.52 -17.88
N VAL A 898 18.83 -15.56 -17.02
CA VAL A 898 17.55 -14.88 -17.24
C VAL A 898 17.69 -13.37 -17.13
N THR A 899 18.39 -12.88 -16.11
CA THR A 899 18.71 -11.45 -15.96
C THR A 899 19.53 -10.96 -17.15
N LEU A 900 20.54 -11.72 -17.59
CA LEU A 900 21.36 -11.37 -18.75
C LEU A 900 20.57 -11.34 -20.06
N ALA A 901 19.69 -12.32 -20.27
CA ALA A 901 18.81 -12.34 -21.44
C ALA A 901 17.85 -11.14 -21.45
N GLN A 902 17.27 -10.79 -20.31
CA GLN A 902 16.40 -9.61 -20.17
C GLN A 902 17.18 -8.31 -20.41
N LEU A 903 18.40 -8.19 -19.88
CA LEU A 903 19.26 -7.02 -20.07
C LEU A 903 19.73 -6.88 -21.53
N ALA A 904 20.11 -7.98 -22.18
CA ALA A 904 20.48 -8.00 -23.59
C ALA A 904 19.30 -7.57 -24.46
N THR A 905 18.10 -8.07 -24.17
CA THR A 905 16.88 -7.68 -24.88
C THR A 905 16.54 -6.21 -24.63
N ALA A 906 16.68 -5.72 -23.40
CA ALA A 906 16.47 -4.31 -23.07
C ALA A 906 17.46 -3.39 -23.82
N ARG A 907 18.74 -3.78 -23.90
CA ARG A 907 19.76 -3.05 -24.68
C ARG A 907 19.43 -3.03 -26.17
N GLN A 908 19.02 -4.17 -26.73
CA GLN A 908 18.62 -4.25 -28.14
C GLN A 908 17.39 -3.38 -28.44
N LEU A 909 16.38 -3.41 -27.56
CA LEU A 909 15.21 -2.54 -27.69
C LEU A 909 15.59 -1.06 -27.56
N THR A 910 16.53 -0.73 -26.68
CA THR A 910 17.01 0.65 -26.52
C THR A 910 17.76 1.14 -27.76
N SER A 911 18.51 0.28 -28.45
CA SER A 911 19.11 0.63 -29.75
C SER A 911 18.08 0.81 -30.87
N ASP A 912 16.86 0.30 -30.69
CA ASP A 912 15.72 0.48 -31.60
C ASP A 912 14.77 1.61 -31.11
N ASP A 913 15.28 2.57 -30.35
CA ASP A 913 14.55 3.72 -29.76
C ASP A 913 13.41 3.35 -28.78
N VAL A 914 13.42 2.12 -28.23
CA VAL A 914 12.47 1.67 -27.20
C VAL A 914 13.15 1.60 -25.84
N LEU A 915 12.95 2.64 -25.02
CA LEU A 915 13.51 2.71 -23.67
C LEU A 915 12.79 1.77 -22.70
N VAL A 916 13.50 0.76 -22.20
CA VAL A 916 13.00 -0.20 -21.21
C VAL A 916 13.36 0.25 -19.79
N ARG A 917 12.41 0.89 -19.09
CA ARG A 917 12.59 1.37 -17.70
C ARG A 917 12.73 0.25 -16.66
N ASN A 918 12.21 -0.94 -16.96
CA ASN A 918 12.31 -2.11 -16.10
C ASN A 918 12.57 -3.33 -16.99
N PRO A 919 13.75 -3.97 -16.94
CA PRO A 919 14.06 -5.14 -17.75
C PRO A 919 13.04 -6.28 -17.62
N ARG A 920 12.38 -6.40 -16.46
CA ARG A 920 11.31 -7.39 -16.23
C ARG A 920 10.05 -7.13 -17.07
N ALA A 921 9.84 -5.88 -17.51
CA ALA A 921 8.70 -5.50 -18.35
C ALA A 921 8.77 -6.09 -19.76
N VAL A 922 9.96 -6.43 -20.26
CA VAL A 922 10.16 -7.03 -21.59
C VAL A 922 9.39 -8.35 -21.74
N GLU A 923 9.37 -9.17 -20.69
CA GLU A 923 8.62 -10.42 -20.72
C GLU A 923 7.12 -10.20 -20.57
N ALA A 924 6.71 -9.26 -19.71
CA ALA A 924 5.31 -8.89 -19.61
C ALA A 924 4.80 -8.43 -20.99
N PHE A 925 5.62 -7.67 -21.73
CA PHE A 925 5.36 -7.26 -23.11
C PHE A 925 5.25 -8.45 -24.07
N ALA A 926 6.11 -9.47 -23.96
CA ALA A 926 6.06 -10.68 -24.77
C ALA A 926 4.81 -11.56 -24.54
N ARG A 927 4.11 -11.38 -23.41
CA ARG A 927 2.90 -12.12 -23.04
C ARG A 927 1.62 -11.28 -23.18
N LEU A 928 1.68 -10.13 -23.86
CA LEU A 928 0.50 -9.27 -24.02
C LEU A 928 -0.54 -9.91 -24.95
N ASP A 929 -1.70 -10.25 -24.40
CA ASP A 929 -2.88 -10.68 -25.18
C ASP A 929 -3.74 -9.49 -25.65
N ILE A 930 -3.64 -8.35 -24.97
CA ILE A 930 -4.43 -7.15 -25.24
C ILE A 930 -3.50 -5.95 -25.17
N VAL A 931 -3.49 -5.16 -26.24
CA VAL A 931 -2.81 -3.86 -26.27
C VAL A 931 -3.87 -2.77 -26.32
N CYS A 932 -3.92 -1.98 -25.25
CA CYS A 932 -4.74 -0.79 -25.17
C CYS A 932 -3.88 0.38 -25.63
N PHE A 933 -4.20 0.94 -26.79
CA PHE A 933 -3.57 2.17 -27.26
C PHE A 933 -4.41 3.35 -26.84
N ASP A 934 -3.76 4.36 -26.28
CA ASP A 934 -4.35 5.69 -26.25
C ASP A 934 -4.45 6.23 -27.69
N LYS A 935 -5.41 7.11 -27.96
CA LYS A 935 -5.55 7.76 -29.26
C LYS A 935 -4.55 8.90 -29.36
N THR A 936 -4.59 9.81 -28.39
CA THR A 936 -3.88 11.09 -28.45
C THR A 936 -2.42 10.92 -28.03
N GLY A 937 -1.49 11.46 -28.81
CA GLY A 937 -0.04 11.32 -28.58
C GLY A 937 0.53 9.91 -28.75
N THR A 938 -0.32 8.91 -29.01
CA THR A 938 0.07 7.50 -29.21
C THR A 938 -0.30 7.00 -30.61
N LEU A 939 -1.55 7.17 -31.07
CA LEU A 939 -1.97 6.83 -32.44
C LEU A 939 -2.02 8.07 -33.35
N SER A 940 -2.18 9.26 -32.79
CA SER A 940 -2.06 10.54 -33.46
C SER A 940 -0.83 11.30 -32.96
N GLU A 941 -0.26 12.13 -33.81
CA GLU A 941 0.96 12.90 -33.50
C GLU A 941 0.68 14.15 -32.63
N ASN A 942 -0.51 14.26 -32.02
CA ASN A 942 -0.98 15.43 -31.26
C ASN A 942 -0.88 16.80 -31.99
N HIS A 943 -0.70 16.80 -33.31
CA HIS A 943 -0.68 18.01 -34.15
C HIS A 943 -1.88 18.05 -35.11
N LEU A 944 -2.47 19.24 -35.32
CA LEU A 944 -3.51 19.47 -36.31
C LEU A 944 -2.89 19.64 -37.70
N ARG A 945 -3.57 19.12 -38.72
CA ARG A 945 -3.19 19.32 -40.13
C ARG A 945 -4.44 19.63 -40.94
N VAL A 946 -4.35 20.61 -41.83
CA VAL A 946 -5.39 20.86 -42.84
C VAL A 946 -5.45 19.67 -43.79
N VAL A 947 -6.64 19.07 -43.93
CA VAL A 947 -6.86 17.86 -44.75
C VAL A 947 -7.64 18.20 -46.01
N ALA A 948 -8.55 19.15 -45.90
CA ALA A 948 -9.38 19.63 -46.98
C ALA A 948 -9.55 21.14 -46.85
N HIS A 949 -9.63 21.82 -47.97
CA HIS A 949 -10.14 23.18 -48.09
C HIS A 949 -10.89 23.21 -49.42
N ARG A 950 -12.05 23.84 -49.45
CA ARG A 950 -12.85 23.96 -50.68
C ARG A 950 -13.48 25.33 -50.78
N GLY A 951 -13.41 25.91 -51.97
CA GLY A 951 -14.07 27.16 -52.30
C GLY A 951 -15.57 26.98 -52.49
N VAL A 952 -16.34 28.02 -52.18
CA VAL A 952 -17.72 28.13 -52.70
C VAL A 952 -17.71 28.37 -54.21
N SER A 953 -18.83 28.13 -54.89
CA SER A 953 -18.93 28.16 -56.36
C SER A 953 -18.27 29.40 -56.98
N GLY A 954 -17.17 29.19 -57.72
CA GLY A 954 -16.42 30.26 -58.40
C GLY A 954 -15.14 30.72 -57.70
N VAL A 955 -14.83 30.21 -56.51
CA VAL A 955 -13.57 30.46 -55.77
C VAL A 955 -12.66 29.24 -55.89
N ALA A 956 -11.36 29.43 -56.17
CA ALA A 956 -10.41 28.32 -56.21
C ALA A 956 -10.04 27.85 -54.80
N ASP A 957 -9.83 26.55 -54.64
CA ASP A 957 -9.46 25.92 -53.37
C ASP A 957 -8.21 26.57 -52.71
N ASP A 958 -7.22 26.95 -53.52
CA ASP A 958 -6.01 27.63 -53.04
C ASP A 958 -6.28 29.05 -52.52
N ASP A 959 -7.29 29.75 -53.05
CA ASP A 959 -7.65 31.10 -52.59
C ASP A 959 -8.28 31.08 -51.19
N VAL A 960 -8.99 30.01 -50.85
CA VAL A 960 -9.54 29.77 -49.51
C VAL A 960 -8.42 29.59 -48.49
N LEU A 961 -7.42 28.77 -48.85
CA LEU A 961 -6.27 28.53 -47.99
C LEU A 961 -5.45 29.82 -47.82
N ALA A 962 -5.26 30.59 -48.89
CA ALA A 962 -4.57 31.89 -48.83
C ALA A 962 -5.33 32.90 -47.95
N ALA A 963 -6.66 33.00 -48.08
CA ALA A 963 -7.49 33.86 -47.24
C ALA A 963 -7.40 33.49 -45.76
N ALA A 964 -7.44 32.19 -45.43
CA ALA A 964 -7.27 31.75 -44.06
C ALA A 964 -5.83 31.96 -43.55
N ALA A 965 -4.82 31.78 -44.39
CA ALA A 965 -3.42 31.95 -44.00
C ALA A 965 -3.06 33.42 -43.73
N ARG A 966 -3.70 34.38 -44.43
CA ARG A 966 -3.57 35.82 -44.12
C ARG A 966 -3.97 36.17 -42.68
N THR A 967 -4.86 35.40 -42.07
CA THR A 967 -5.28 35.64 -40.68
C THR A 967 -4.29 35.13 -39.63
N VAL A 968 -3.25 34.39 -40.03
CA VAL A 968 -2.27 33.79 -39.12
C VAL A 968 -1.19 34.79 -38.76
N LYS A 969 -1.00 35.06 -37.46
CA LYS A 969 0.10 35.87 -36.95
C LYS A 969 1.25 34.99 -36.45
N ALA A 970 2.42 35.10 -37.06
CA ALA A 970 3.63 34.41 -36.62
C ALA A 970 4.54 35.37 -35.83
N THR A 971 4.68 35.16 -34.52
CA THR A 971 5.57 35.96 -33.67
C THR A 971 6.93 35.25 -33.56
N VAL A 972 8.01 35.86 -34.08
CA VAL A 972 9.39 35.30 -34.02
C VAL A 972 9.46 33.85 -34.54
N GLY A 973 8.79 33.57 -35.67
CA GLY A 973 8.80 32.26 -36.31
C GLY A 973 8.01 31.16 -35.59
N LYS A 974 7.20 31.51 -34.56
CA LYS A 974 6.31 30.56 -33.88
C LYS A 974 4.86 31.05 -33.96
N VAL A 975 3.97 30.13 -34.35
CA VAL A 975 2.52 30.38 -34.39
C VAL A 975 1.92 29.96 -33.04
N GLU A 976 1.06 30.80 -32.46
CA GLU A 976 0.57 30.61 -31.09
C GLU A 976 -0.56 29.58 -30.98
N HIS A 977 -1.37 29.42 -32.03
CA HIS A 977 -2.55 28.54 -32.02
C HIS A 977 -2.39 27.35 -32.97
N ALA A 978 -2.77 26.15 -32.54
CA ALA A 978 -2.54 24.90 -33.28
C ALA A 978 -3.26 24.84 -34.63
N THR A 979 -4.44 25.44 -34.74
CA THR A 979 -5.16 25.58 -36.02
C THR A 979 -4.44 26.54 -36.97
N ASP A 980 -3.88 27.61 -36.44
CA ASP A 980 -3.15 28.60 -37.22
C ASP A 980 -1.83 28.02 -37.71
N GLU A 981 -1.16 27.22 -36.88
CA GLU A 981 0.01 26.45 -37.25
C GLU A 981 -0.32 25.46 -38.37
N ALA A 982 -1.44 24.74 -38.28
CA ALA A 982 -1.89 23.81 -39.32
C ALA A 982 -2.15 24.51 -40.67
N ILE A 983 -2.75 25.69 -40.65
CA ILE A 983 -3.01 26.51 -41.85
C ILE A 983 -1.69 27.07 -42.40
N HIS A 984 -0.81 27.57 -41.53
CA HIS A 984 0.50 28.10 -41.90
C HIS A 984 1.37 27.04 -42.59
N VAL A 985 1.46 25.83 -42.01
CA VAL A 985 2.18 24.69 -42.59
C VAL A 985 1.58 24.30 -43.93
N ALA A 986 0.25 24.23 -44.05
CA ALA A 986 -0.42 23.89 -45.31
C ALA A 986 -0.15 24.93 -46.42
N ALA A 987 -0.11 26.23 -46.09
CA ALA A 987 0.24 27.29 -47.02
C ALA A 987 1.72 27.22 -47.46
N GLN A 988 2.63 26.95 -46.52
CA GLN A 988 4.06 26.75 -46.81
C GLN A 988 4.32 25.52 -47.69
N GLU A 989 3.65 24.39 -47.45
CA GLU A 989 3.77 23.17 -48.27
C GLU A 989 3.40 23.42 -49.75
N ARG A 990 2.59 24.44 -50.03
CA ARG A 990 2.21 24.87 -51.40
C ARG A 990 3.03 26.01 -51.95
N GLY A 991 4.04 26.50 -51.22
CA GLY A 991 4.90 27.60 -51.64
C GLY A 991 4.17 28.95 -51.68
N MET A 992 3.11 29.13 -50.90
CA MET A 992 2.40 30.42 -50.79
C MET A 992 3.23 31.40 -49.97
N THR A 993 3.44 32.62 -50.50
CA THR A 993 4.01 33.74 -49.75
C THR A 993 2.93 34.39 -48.88
N LEU A 994 3.19 34.50 -47.58
CA LEU A 994 2.32 35.17 -46.64
C LEU A 994 2.80 36.61 -46.47
N ASP A 995 1.96 37.56 -46.87
CA ASP A 995 2.21 38.98 -46.66
C ASP A 995 1.99 39.32 -45.17
N ASP A 996 2.81 40.21 -44.61
CA ASP A 996 2.57 40.76 -43.28
C ASP A 996 1.27 41.57 -43.32
N ALA A 997 0.31 41.24 -42.46
CA ALA A 997 -0.96 41.96 -42.45
C ALA A 997 -0.81 43.34 -41.82
N ASP A 998 -1.50 44.32 -42.41
CA ASP A 998 -1.53 45.69 -41.96
C ASP A 998 -2.22 45.84 -40.59
N ALA A 999 -3.20 44.99 -40.31
CA ALA A 999 -3.86 44.89 -39.02
C ALA A 999 -4.38 43.46 -38.76
N HIS A 1000 -4.35 43.02 -37.51
CA HIS A 1000 -4.72 41.66 -37.10
C HIS A 1000 -5.66 41.67 -35.90
N LEU A 1001 -6.70 40.84 -35.97
CA LEU A 1001 -7.52 40.42 -34.84
C LEU A 1001 -7.23 38.94 -34.53
N PRO A 1002 -6.58 38.62 -33.40
CA PRO A 1002 -6.38 37.24 -33.00
C PRO A 1002 -7.71 36.60 -32.60
N PHE A 1003 -7.76 35.27 -32.71
CA PHE A 1003 -8.88 34.47 -32.21
C PHE A 1003 -9.02 34.63 -30.70
N GLN A 1004 -10.26 34.80 -30.22
CA GLN A 1004 -10.60 34.78 -28.80
C GLN A 1004 -11.89 33.96 -28.60
N SER A 1005 -12.12 33.37 -27.43
CA SER A 1005 -13.28 32.49 -27.24
C SER A 1005 -14.62 33.24 -27.19
N ASP A 1006 -14.62 34.50 -26.75
CA ASP A 1006 -15.75 35.43 -26.80
C ASP A 1006 -16.01 35.98 -28.21
N ARG A 1007 -14.96 36.00 -29.05
CA ARG A 1007 -15.00 36.35 -30.47
C ARG A 1007 -14.42 35.19 -31.31
N PRO A 1008 -15.21 34.14 -31.60
CA PRO A 1008 -14.73 32.86 -32.15
C PRO A 1008 -14.36 32.93 -33.66
N TYR A 1009 -13.62 33.96 -34.04
CA TYR A 1009 -13.03 34.18 -35.35
C TYR A 1009 -11.72 34.97 -35.21
N ALA A 1010 -10.85 34.82 -36.20
CA ALA A 1010 -9.66 35.65 -36.41
C ALA A 1010 -9.79 36.40 -37.73
N ALA A 1011 -9.29 37.63 -37.78
CA ALA A 1011 -9.35 38.45 -38.97
C ALA A 1011 -8.01 39.14 -39.25
N ALA A 1012 -7.76 39.44 -40.51
CA ALA A 1012 -6.60 40.21 -40.94
C ALA A 1012 -6.95 41.10 -42.12
N LEU A 1013 -6.33 42.27 -42.15
CA LEU A 1013 -6.41 43.23 -43.24
C LEU A 1013 -5.08 43.28 -43.99
N VAL A 1014 -5.12 43.06 -45.30
CA VAL A 1014 -3.97 43.23 -46.20
C VAL A 1014 -4.40 44.16 -47.33
N GLY A 1015 -3.83 45.37 -47.41
CA GLY A 1015 -4.25 46.40 -48.35
C GLY A 1015 -5.70 46.85 -48.09
N THR A 1016 -6.61 46.47 -49.00
CA THR A 1016 -8.06 46.69 -48.87
C THR A 1016 -8.84 45.40 -48.61
N THR A 1017 -8.17 44.26 -48.60
CA THR A 1017 -8.83 42.94 -48.47
C THR A 1017 -8.87 42.51 -47.01
N LEU A 1018 -10.07 42.46 -46.44
CA LEU A 1018 -10.34 41.85 -45.14
C LEU A 1018 -10.55 40.34 -45.31
N SER A 1019 -9.76 39.52 -44.63
CA SER A 1019 -9.94 38.06 -44.57
C SER A 1019 -10.31 37.64 -43.15
N ILE A 1020 -11.29 36.75 -43.01
CA ILE A 1020 -11.78 36.28 -41.72
C ILE A 1020 -11.95 34.76 -41.74
N LYS A 1021 -11.52 34.08 -40.67
CA LYS A 1021 -11.75 32.65 -40.44
C LYS A 1021 -12.37 32.44 -39.06
N GLY A 1022 -13.29 31.51 -38.92
CA GLY A 1022 -13.96 31.32 -37.63
C GLY A 1022 -14.94 30.17 -37.61
N ALA A 1023 -15.70 30.10 -36.50
CA ALA A 1023 -16.76 29.12 -36.32
C ALA A 1023 -17.83 29.27 -37.43
N PRO A 1024 -18.24 28.17 -38.09
CA PRO A 1024 -19.21 28.20 -39.18
C PRO A 1024 -20.51 28.96 -38.84
N GLU A 1025 -21.09 28.68 -37.68
CA GLU A 1025 -22.34 29.28 -37.20
C GLU A 1025 -22.24 30.80 -36.96
N ILE A 1026 -21.04 31.30 -36.65
CA ILE A 1026 -20.79 32.73 -36.39
C ILE A 1026 -20.59 33.48 -37.70
N LEU A 1027 -19.85 32.88 -38.64
CA LEU A 1027 -19.62 33.49 -39.94
C LEU A 1027 -20.85 33.44 -40.83
N SER A 1028 -21.60 32.32 -40.86
CA SER A 1028 -22.85 32.22 -41.63
C SER A 1028 -23.88 33.28 -41.22
N ALA A 1029 -23.91 33.68 -39.95
CA ALA A 1029 -24.79 34.74 -39.45
C ALA A 1029 -24.41 36.18 -39.91
N ARG A 1030 -23.18 36.35 -40.44
CA ARG A 1030 -22.59 37.66 -40.79
C ARG A 1030 -22.44 37.86 -42.31
N LEU A 1031 -22.87 36.88 -43.10
CA LEU A 1031 -22.81 36.92 -44.56
C LEU A 1031 -23.87 37.87 -45.14
N THR A 1032 -23.52 38.54 -46.24
CA THR A 1032 -24.40 39.47 -46.97
C THR A 1032 -25.50 38.75 -47.75
N VAL A 1033 -25.25 37.49 -48.13
CA VAL A 1033 -26.15 36.61 -48.90
C VAL A 1033 -26.14 35.24 -48.24
N VAL A 1034 -27.32 34.65 -48.04
CA VAL A 1034 -27.46 33.25 -47.63
C VAL A 1034 -27.03 32.39 -48.82
N ASP A 1035 -25.82 31.85 -48.78
CA ASP A 1035 -25.25 31.01 -49.83
C ASP A 1035 -25.43 29.54 -49.47
N ASP A 1036 -26.31 28.84 -50.20
CA ASP A 1036 -26.57 27.40 -50.02
C ASP A 1036 -25.28 26.55 -50.18
N GLY A 1037 -24.25 27.07 -50.88
CA GLY A 1037 -23.01 26.35 -51.15
C GLY A 1037 -22.04 26.22 -49.96
N LEU A 1038 -21.99 27.20 -49.04
CA LEU A 1038 -21.07 27.14 -47.89
C LEU A 1038 -21.59 26.15 -46.83
N ASP A 1039 -22.88 26.18 -46.55
CA ASP A 1039 -23.51 25.28 -45.57
C ASP A 1039 -23.44 23.81 -46.03
N GLU A 1040 -23.63 23.52 -47.33
CA GLU A 1040 -23.42 22.18 -47.89
C GLU A 1040 -21.97 21.69 -47.71
N LEU A 1041 -20.97 22.55 -47.94
CA LEU A 1041 -19.56 22.22 -47.74
C LEU A 1041 -19.25 21.95 -46.26
N ILE A 1042 -19.81 22.75 -45.36
CA ILE A 1042 -19.65 22.57 -43.92
C ILE A 1042 -20.22 21.22 -43.49
N GLU A 1043 -21.44 20.89 -43.92
CA GLU A 1043 -22.08 19.62 -43.61
C GLU A 1043 -21.30 18.42 -44.17
N GLU A 1044 -20.81 18.48 -45.41
CA GLU A 1044 -20.04 17.39 -46.04
C GLU A 1044 -18.71 17.14 -45.30
N MET A 1045 -17.97 18.21 -44.98
CA MET A 1045 -16.71 18.11 -44.25
C MET A 1045 -16.91 17.63 -42.81
N ALA A 1046 -17.94 18.12 -42.13
CA ALA A 1046 -18.30 17.66 -40.79
C ALA A 1046 -18.74 16.19 -40.78
N ALA A 1047 -19.52 15.75 -41.76
CA ALA A 1047 -19.93 14.34 -41.93
C ALA A 1047 -18.72 13.42 -42.18
N SER A 1048 -17.65 13.95 -42.75
CA SER A 1048 -16.37 13.25 -42.95
C SER A 1048 -15.50 13.20 -41.69
N GLY A 1049 -15.97 13.76 -40.57
CA GLY A 1049 -15.27 13.78 -39.28
C GLY A 1049 -14.12 14.79 -39.22
N LEU A 1050 -14.16 15.84 -40.06
CA LEU A 1050 -13.25 16.97 -40.01
C LEU A 1050 -13.82 18.04 -39.06
N ARG A 1051 -12.95 18.78 -38.38
CA ARG A 1051 -13.34 20.03 -37.75
C ARG A 1051 -13.29 21.11 -38.83
N VAL A 1052 -14.37 21.88 -38.95
CA VAL A 1052 -14.60 22.79 -40.07
C VAL A 1052 -14.49 24.23 -39.59
N LEU A 1053 -13.77 25.04 -40.36
CA LEU A 1053 -13.69 26.49 -40.21
C LEU A 1053 -14.27 27.13 -41.46
N ALA A 1054 -15.18 28.08 -41.29
CA ALA A 1054 -15.62 28.90 -42.40
C ALA A 1054 -14.59 30.01 -42.66
N VAL A 1055 -14.41 30.36 -43.92
CA VAL A 1055 -13.56 31.44 -44.39
C VAL A 1055 -14.42 32.39 -45.20
N ALA A 1056 -14.38 33.67 -44.83
CA ALA A 1056 -15.06 34.73 -45.54
C ALA A 1056 -14.10 35.89 -45.80
N GLY A 1057 -14.50 36.81 -46.66
CA GLY A 1057 -13.73 38.00 -46.98
C GLY A 1057 -14.62 39.19 -47.29
N ARG A 1058 -14.00 40.37 -47.33
CA ARG A 1058 -14.66 41.63 -47.71
C ARG A 1058 -13.64 42.58 -48.32
N GLU A 1059 -13.98 43.21 -49.44
CA GLU A 1059 -13.21 44.35 -49.96
C GLU A 1059 -13.68 45.62 -49.26
N LEU A 1060 -12.75 46.34 -48.65
CA LEU A 1060 -12.98 47.59 -47.93
C LEU A 1060 -12.65 48.79 -48.82
N THR A 1061 -13.31 49.92 -48.58
CA THR A 1061 -12.87 51.18 -49.20
C THR A 1061 -11.54 51.64 -48.59
N SER A 1062 -10.76 52.44 -49.32
CA SER A 1062 -9.48 52.96 -48.83
C SER A 1062 -9.60 53.74 -47.51
N GLU A 1063 -10.77 54.35 -47.24
CA GLU A 1063 -11.08 55.05 -46.00
C GLU A 1063 -11.32 54.07 -44.83
N GLN A 1064 -12.09 53.01 -45.07
CA GLN A 1064 -12.33 51.94 -44.08
C GLN A 1064 -11.03 51.19 -43.75
N ALA A 1065 -10.20 50.90 -44.75
CA ALA A 1065 -8.91 50.24 -44.57
C ALA A 1065 -7.88 51.11 -43.84
N ALA A 1066 -7.97 52.45 -43.94
CA ALA A 1066 -7.16 53.36 -43.13
C ALA A 1066 -7.62 53.38 -41.67
N ALA A 1067 -8.94 53.50 -41.43
CA ALA A 1067 -9.50 53.49 -40.08
C ALA A 1067 -9.21 52.18 -39.32
N ALA A 1068 -9.31 51.04 -40.01
CA ALA A 1068 -9.04 49.72 -39.43
C ALA A 1068 -7.55 49.45 -39.10
N ARG A 1069 -6.62 50.20 -39.72
CA ARG A 1069 -5.18 50.14 -39.42
C ARG A 1069 -4.84 50.88 -38.13
N ASP A 1070 -5.50 52.01 -37.90
CA ASP A 1070 -5.22 52.88 -36.75
C ASP A 1070 -6.03 52.47 -35.49
N ASP A 1071 -7.20 51.86 -35.67
CA ASP A 1071 -8.09 51.45 -34.58
C ASP A 1071 -8.55 49.98 -34.71
N GLN A 1072 -8.17 49.16 -33.73
CA GLN A 1072 -8.54 47.75 -33.65
C GLN A 1072 -10.06 47.55 -33.44
N SER A 1073 -10.74 48.45 -32.73
CA SER A 1073 -12.19 48.38 -32.54
C SER A 1073 -12.95 48.70 -33.84
N ALA A 1074 -12.39 49.56 -34.69
CA ALA A 1074 -12.94 49.80 -36.02
C ALA A 1074 -12.80 48.56 -36.93
N LEU A 1075 -11.68 47.84 -36.85
CA LEU A 1075 -11.50 46.56 -37.56
C LEU A 1075 -12.49 45.49 -37.09
N GLU A 1076 -12.76 45.40 -35.78
CA GLU A 1076 -13.74 44.48 -35.21
C GLU A 1076 -15.17 44.78 -35.69
N ALA A 1077 -15.57 46.06 -35.71
CA ALA A 1077 -16.89 46.48 -36.20
C ALA A 1077 -17.10 46.17 -37.70
N LEU A 1078 -16.04 46.16 -38.51
CA LEU A 1078 -16.09 45.78 -39.93
C LEU A 1078 -16.26 44.27 -40.16
N CYS A 1079 -15.98 43.45 -39.15
CA CYS A 1079 -16.13 41.99 -39.18
C CYS A 1079 -17.55 41.50 -38.82
N ASP A 1080 -18.46 42.39 -38.41
CA ASP A 1080 -19.79 42.01 -37.92
C ASP A 1080 -20.87 41.87 -39.01
N ARG A 1081 -20.64 42.37 -40.22
CA ARG A 1081 -21.62 42.36 -41.32
C ARG A 1081 -20.98 42.51 -42.70
N ASP A 1082 -21.76 42.25 -43.73
CA ASP A 1082 -21.41 42.37 -45.15
C ASP A 1082 -20.20 41.50 -45.58
N LEU A 1083 -20.08 40.30 -45.00
CA LEU A 1083 -19.07 39.34 -45.38
C LEU A 1083 -19.49 38.56 -46.63
N ILE A 1084 -18.52 38.20 -47.47
CA ILE A 1084 -18.69 37.38 -48.67
C ILE A 1084 -18.11 35.99 -48.38
N PRO A 1085 -18.84 34.90 -48.64
CA PRO A 1085 -18.32 33.55 -48.40
C PRO A 1085 -17.16 33.24 -49.37
N VAL A 1086 -16.08 32.69 -48.84
CA VAL A 1086 -14.89 32.28 -49.62
C VAL A 1086 -14.80 30.76 -49.69
N GLY A 1087 -15.02 30.06 -48.58
CA GLY A 1087 -15.01 28.61 -48.53
C GLY A 1087 -14.93 28.05 -47.13
N ALA A 1088 -14.62 26.75 -47.02
CA ALA A 1088 -14.44 26.06 -45.76
C ALA A 1088 -13.11 25.29 -45.71
N ILE A 1089 -12.49 25.24 -44.53
CA ILE A 1089 -11.28 24.46 -44.25
C ILE A 1089 -11.62 23.36 -43.25
N GLY A 1090 -11.33 22.12 -43.64
CA GLY A 1090 -11.42 20.94 -42.79
C GLY A 1090 -10.05 20.54 -42.26
N ASP A 1091 -9.85 20.65 -40.95
CA ASP A 1091 -8.67 20.15 -40.27
C ASP A 1091 -8.97 18.85 -39.48
N ARG A 1092 -7.92 18.06 -39.26
CA ARG A 1092 -7.96 16.92 -38.34
C ARG A 1092 -6.58 16.67 -37.76
N ARG A 1093 -6.52 15.96 -36.64
CA ARG A 1093 -5.25 15.53 -36.06
C ARG A 1093 -4.52 14.56 -37.00
N HIS A 1094 -3.24 14.81 -37.24
CA HIS A 1094 -2.43 13.95 -38.09
C HIS A 1094 -2.35 12.55 -37.49
N ALA A 1095 -2.79 11.56 -38.26
CA ALA A 1095 -2.64 10.16 -37.87
C ALA A 1095 -1.18 9.78 -38.14
N ALA A 1096 -0.52 9.16 -37.16
CA ALA A 1096 0.84 8.67 -37.37
C ALA A 1096 0.87 7.79 -38.63
N PRO A 1097 1.90 7.92 -39.50
CA PRO A 1097 1.99 7.14 -40.72
C PRO A 1097 1.83 5.66 -40.37
N GLN A 1098 0.85 4.99 -40.97
CA GLN A 1098 0.58 3.59 -40.71
C GLN A 1098 1.76 2.75 -41.22
N ARG A 1099 2.77 2.55 -40.36
CA ARG A 1099 3.57 1.33 -40.40
C ARG A 1099 2.64 0.22 -39.95
N THR A 1100 1.92 -0.36 -40.90
CA THR A 1100 1.01 -1.49 -40.68
C THR A 1100 1.68 -2.50 -39.76
N PRO A 1101 1.20 -2.76 -38.54
CA PRO A 1101 1.86 -3.72 -37.68
C PRO A 1101 1.63 -5.10 -38.27
N THR A 1102 2.72 -5.85 -38.44
CA THR A 1102 2.76 -7.29 -38.70
C THR A 1102 2.02 -8.13 -37.63
N ALA A 1103 1.47 -7.48 -36.58
CA ALA A 1103 0.56 -8.03 -35.58
C ALA A 1103 -0.73 -8.68 -36.16
N ARG A 1104 -1.01 -8.59 -37.47
CA ARG A 1104 -2.09 -9.32 -38.14
C ARG A 1104 -1.96 -10.86 -38.07
N ARG A 1105 -0.78 -11.41 -37.72
CA ARG A 1105 -0.53 -12.87 -37.68
C ARG A 1105 -0.79 -13.55 -36.33
N ALA A 1106 -1.03 -12.81 -35.25
CA ALA A 1106 -1.50 -13.36 -33.98
C ALA A 1106 -2.82 -12.64 -33.61
N PRO A 1107 -3.81 -13.28 -32.97
CA PRO A 1107 -5.11 -12.66 -32.74
C PRO A 1107 -5.22 -12.05 -31.33
N PRO A 1108 -4.90 -10.76 -31.10
CA PRO A 1108 -5.41 -10.04 -29.95
C PRO A 1108 -6.68 -9.26 -30.33
N ALA A 1109 -7.72 -9.39 -29.52
CA ALA A 1109 -8.98 -8.69 -29.69
C ALA A 1109 -8.80 -7.20 -29.37
N ARG A 1110 -9.18 -6.32 -30.32
CA ARG A 1110 -9.17 -4.86 -30.10
C ARG A 1110 -10.43 -4.45 -29.34
N HIS A 1111 -10.26 -3.83 -28.17
CA HIS A 1111 -11.33 -3.08 -27.49
C HIS A 1111 -10.99 -1.59 -27.49
N ARG A 1112 -11.87 -0.77 -28.09
CA ARG A 1112 -11.85 0.69 -27.97
C ARG A 1112 -12.64 1.09 -26.72
N ARG A 1113 -12.06 1.91 -25.84
CA ARG A 1113 -12.80 2.68 -24.83
C ARG A 1113 -12.64 4.17 -25.17
N PRO A 1114 -13.66 4.86 -25.71
CA PRO A 1114 -13.62 6.31 -25.90
C PRO A 1114 -14.17 7.05 -24.67
N ALA A 1115 -13.56 8.19 -24.31
CA ALA A 1115 -14.15 9.24 -23.46
C ALA A 1115 -14.68 10.45 -24.27
N ASP A 1116 -14.39 10.50 -25.57
CA ASP A 1116 -14.76 11.58 -26.51
C ASP A 1116 -16.29 11.78 -26.66
N HIS A 1117 -16.73 13.04 -26.86
CA HIS A 1117 -18.12 13.38 -27.16
C HIS A 1117 -18.61 12.67 -28.43
N ARG A 1118 -19.79 12.04 -28.36
CA ARG A 1118 -20.42 11.35 -29.52
C ARG A 1118 -21.02 12.36 -30.51
N GLY A 1119 -20.17 13.02 -31.30
CA GLY A 1119 -20.56 13.83 -32.46
C GLY A 1119 -19.97 13.28 -33.75
N SER A 1120 -20.45 12.12 -34.23
CA SER A 1120 -20.14 11.60 -35.58
C SER A 1120 -21.23 10.60 -35.99
N PRO A 1121 -22.12 10.93 -36.95
CA PRO A 1121 -23.21 10.05 -37.33
C PRO A 1121 -22.73 9.00 -38.34
N ALA A 1122 -22.53 7.76 -37.89
CA ALA A 1122 -22.37 6.62 -38.81
C ALA A 1122 -23.75 5.98 -39.09
N HIS A 1123 -24.31 6.29 -40.26
CA HIS A 1123 -25.55 5.73 -40.79
C HIS A 1123 -25.54 4.19 -40.84
N ARG A 1124 -26.56 3.56 -40.25
CA ARG A 1124 -26.94 2.16 -40.54
C ARG A 1124 -27.97 2.14 -41.66
N ARG A 1125 -27.70 1.42 -42.75
CA ARG A 1125 -28.72 0.86 -43.67
C ARG A 1125 -28.63 -0.65 -43.64
N GLY A 1126 -29.79 -1.32 -43.62
CA GLY A 1126 -29.91 -2.73 -43.99
C GLY A 1126 -30.92 -3.58 -43.20
N GLY A 1127 -32.21 -3.45 -43.54
CA GLY A 1127 -33.06 -4.58 -43.98
C GLY A 1127 -33.63 -5.63 -42.99
N CYS A 1128 -34.97 -5.76 -43.07
CA CYS A 1128 -35.85 -6.91 -42.70
C CYS A 1128 -36.09 -7.17 -41.19
N ALA A 1129 -37.28 -7.50 -40.68
CA ALA A 1129 -38.54 -7.96 -41.26
C ALA A 1129 -39.77 -7.69 -40.35
N ARG A 1130 -40.93 -7.49 -41.02
CA ARG A 1130 -42.32 -7.94 -40.71
C ARG A 1130 -43.03 -7.56 -39.39
N SER A 1131 -43.93 -6.58 -39.53
CA SER A 1131 -45.39 -6.55 -39.27
C SER A 1131 -46.10 -7.49 -38.26
N ARG A 1132 -46.90 -6.83 -37.39
CA ARG A 1132 -48.26 -7.14 -36.84
C ARG A 1132 -48.41 -7.99 -35.54
N PRO A 1133 -49.49 -7.80 -34.73
CA PRO A 1133 -49.82 -6.61 -33.93
C PRO A 1133 -50.28 -6.95 -32.47
N ALA A 1134 -50.71 -5.92 -31.76
CA ALA A 1134 -51.18 -5.83 -30.37
C ALA A 1134 -52.25 -6.82 -29.90
N GLY A 1135 -52.27 -7.04 -28.58
CA GLY A 1135 -53.37 -7.59 -27.78
C GLY A 1135 -53.48 -6.86 -26.43
N ASP A 1136 -54.67 -6.34 -26.17
CA ASP A 1136 -55.16 -5.51 -25.05
C ASP A 1136 -55.01 -6.12 -23.65
N ALA A 1137 -54.80 -5.25 -22.63
CA ALA A 1137 -55.68 -5.14 -21.44
C ALA A 1137 -55.20 -4.02 -20.50
N ARG A 1138 -56.12 -3.09 -20.18
CA ARG A 1138 -55.96 -1.93 -19.30
C ARG A 1138 -56.29 -2.23 -17.81
N ARG A 1139 -55.79 -1.33 -16.95
CA ARG A 1139 -56.15 -0.98 -15.54
C ARG A 1139 -55.50 -1.86 -14.46
N ARG A 1140 -54.94 -1.36 -13.35
CA ARG A 1140 -54.97 -0.04 -12.68
C ARG A 1140 -53.82 0.01 -11.64
N ASP A 1141 -53.27 1.21 -11.42
CA ASP A 1141 -52.57 1.75 -10.24
C ASP A 1141 -51.70 0.83 -9.34
N ASP A 1142 -50.38 1.04 -9.35
CA ASP A 1142 -49.70 1.64 -8.18
C ASP A 1142 -48.26 2.07 -8.50
N ARG A 1143 -47.82 3.12 -7.81
CA ARG A 1143 -46.60 3.91 -8.04
C ARG A 1143 -45.31 3.08 -8.01
N ALA A 1144 -44.53 3.13 -9.10
CA ALA A 1144 -43.12 2.71 -9.12
C ALA A 1144 -42.30 3.46 -10.19
N GLY A 1145 -41.20 4.10 -9.73
CA GLY A 1145 -39.88 4.14 -10.39
C GLY A 1145 -39.63 5.07 -11.59
N VAL A 1146 -38.57 5.88 -11.47
CA VAL A 1146 -37.62 6.09 -12.58
C VAL A 1146 -36.21 5.78 -12.07
N GLY A 1147 -35.88 4.48 -12.03
CA GLY A 1147 -34.51 4.01 -11.93
C GLY A 1147 -33.96 3.75 -13.33
N PHE A 1148 -32.90 4.46 -13.71
CA PHE A 1148 -32.19 4.20 -14.96
C PHE A 1148 -31.41 2.88 -14.86
N ALA A 1149 -31.83 1.89 -15.63
CA ALA A 1149 -31.22 0.57 -15.70
C ALA A 1149 -29.88 0.60 -16.48
N HIS A 1150 -28.78 0.37 -15.77
CA HIS A 1150 -27.49 0.06 -16.39
C HIS A 1150 -27.50 -1.37 -16.96
N ARG A 1151 -27.22 -1.48 -18.27
CA ARG A 1151 -26.98 -2.76 -18.96
C ARG A 1151 -25.76 -3.45 -18.36
N ARG A 1152 -25.99 -4.54 -17.61
CA ARG A 1152 -25.00 -5.55 -17.23
C ARG A 1152 -24.46 -6.25 -18.49
N CYS A 1153 -23.17 -6.11 -18.79
CA CYS A 1153 -22.45 -7.06 -19.64
C CYS A 1153 -21.87 -8.17 -18.76
N THR A 1154 -22.56 -9.31 -18.71
CA THR A 1154 -22.06 -10.56 -18.11
C THR A 1154 -21.27 -11.33 -19.16
N TYR A 1155 -19.96 -11.55 -18.95
CA TYR A 1155 -19.20 -12.51 -19.75
C TYR A 1155 -19.15 -13.86 -19.03
N ARG A 1156 -19.97 -14.80 -19.52
CA ARG A 1156 -20.00 -16.23 -19.16
C ARG A 1156 -18.77 -16.91 -19.77
N ARG A 1157 -17.84 -17.42 -18.94
CA ARG A 1157 -16.79 -18.35 -19.40
C ARG A 1157 -17.45 -19.68 -19.82
N ARG A 1158 -17.35 -20.03 -21.11
CA ARG A 1158 -17.49 -21.40 -21.61
C ARG A 1158 -16.09 -21.96 -21.82
N ALA A 1159 -15.71 -22.96 -21.04
CA ALA A 1159 -14.71 -23.95 -21.41
C ALA A 1159 -15.28 -25.32 -21.05
N ALA A 1160 -15.57 -26.12 -22.07
CA ALA A 1160 -15.94 -27.52 -21.97
C ALA A 1160 -14.92 -28.29 -22.82
N PHE A 1161 -14.14 -29.17 -22.19
CA PHE A 1161 -13.71 -30.46 -22.75
C PHE A 1161 -13.46 -31.43 -21.57
N PRO A 1162 -13.84 -32.71 -21.67
CA PRO A 1162 -14.05 -33.60 -20.53
C PRO A 1162 -12.79 -34.42 -20.20
N GLY A 1163 -12.55 -34.65 -18.91
CA GLY A 1163 -11.48 -35.50 -18.41
C GLY A 1163 -11.87 -36.16 -17.10
N LEU A 1164 -12.14 -37.47 -17.20
CA LEU A 1164 -12.14 -38.53 -16.18
C LEU A 1164 -12.07 -38.13 -14.70
N ARG A 1165 -13.12 -38.53 -13.95
CA ARG A 1165 -13.10 -38.70 -12.49
C ARG A 1165 -12.40 -40.01 -12.13
N ALA A 1166 -11.46 -39.95 -11.18
CA ALA A 1166 -11.06 -41.09 -10.35
C ALA A 1166 -10.71 -40.60 -8.93
N HIS A 1167 -10.87 -41.52 -7.95
CA HIS A 1167 -10.81 -41.41 -6.48
C HIS A 1167 -12.18 -41.14 -5.84
N GLY A 1168 -12.64 -41.92 -4.86
CA GLY A 1168 -12.02 -42.88 -3.94
C GLY A 1168 -13.06 -43.17 -2.82
N PRO A 1169 -12.77 -44.08 -1.87
CA PRO A 1169 -13.79 -44.85 -1.16
C PRO A 1169 -14.28 -44.26 0.18
N ARG A 1170 -15.46 -44.72 0.63
CA ARG A 1170 -15.97 -44.97 2.01
C ARG A 1170 -17.48 -44.68 2.05
N ALA A 1171 -18.37 -45.67 2.10
CA ALA A 1171 -18.68 -46.64 3.17
C ALA A 1171 -19.45 -46.04 4.37
N GLN A 1172 -20.65 -46.62 4.56
CA GLN A 1172 -21.56 -46.61 5.74
C GLN A 1172 -22.30 -45.28 6.00
N GLY A 1173 -23.63 -45.23 6.11
CA GLY A 1173 -24.69 -46.22 6.09
C GLY A 1173 -25.97 -45.58 6.64
N ALA A 1174 -27.14 -46.02 6.18
CA ALA A 1174 -28.43 -46.16 6.89
C ALA A 1174 -29.66 -45.87 6.00
N GLY A 1175 -30.53 -46.89 5.90
CA GLY A 1175 -31.97 -46.81 5.59
C GLY A 1175 -32.34 -46.39 4.18
N GLY A 1176 -33.22 -47.04 3.43
CA GLY A 1176 -34.18 -48.11 3.68
C GLY A 1176 -34.89 -48.30 2.33
N GLY A 1177 -35.19 -49.55 1.96
CA GLY A 1177 -35.55 -49.91 0.60
C GLY A 1177 -36.93 -49.44 0.12
N SER A 1178 -37.17 -49.52 -1.18
CA SER A 1178 -38.16 -50.47 -1.73
C SER A 1178 -38.08 -50.53 -3.26
N ALA A 1179 -38.24 -51.76 -3.77
CA ALA A 1179 -38.80 -52.23 -5.05
C ALA A 1179 -38.48 -51.49 -6.36
N GLY A 1180 -38.14 -52.15 -7.48
CA GLY A 1180 -38.14 -53.56 -7.84
C GLY A 1180 -38.23 -53.71 -9.38
N GLY A 1181 -37.70 -54.83 -9.91
CA GLY A 1181 -37.96 -55.32 -11.29
C GLY A 1181 -36.78 -55.21 -12.27
N ARG A 1182 -35.83 -56.17 -12.32
CA ARG A 1182 -35.77 -57.35 -13.24
C ARG A 1182 -35.77 -56.95 -14.74
N ARG A 1183 -34.59 -56.98 -15.42
CA ARG A 1183 -33.92 -58.10 -16.15
C ARG A 1183 -34.52 -58.37 -17.56
N PRO A 1184 -33.82 -59.06 -18.50
CA PRO A 1184 -32.38 -59.11 -18.83
C PRO A 1184 -32.08 -59.29 -20.37
N GLY A 1185 -30.79 -59.48 -20.72
CA GLY A 1185 -30.30 -60.22 -21.91
C GLY A 1185 -29.73 -59.33 -23.02
N GLU A 1186 -28.68 -59.65 -23.77
CA GLU A 1186 -27.82 -60.84 -23.89
C GLU A 1186 -26.69 -60.52 -24.91
N CYS A 1187 -25.54 -61.24 -24.82
CA CYS A 1187 -24.64 -61.71 -25.90
C CYS A 1187 -24.00 -60.72 -26.92
N ASP A 1188 -22.85 -60.95 -27.56
CA ASP A 1188 -21.68 -61.85 -27.47
C ASP A 1188 -20.72 -61.42 -28.63
N GLY A 1189 -19.44 -61.81 -28.59
CA GLY A 1189 -18.79 -62.32 -29.82
C GLY A 1189 -17.82 -61.45 -30.67
N ARG A 1190 -16.54 -61.44 -30.28
CA ARG A 1190 -15.35 -61.93 -31.05
C ARG A 1190 -14.94 -61.41 -32.47
N ARG A 1191 -13.62 -61.12 -32.55
CA ARG A 1191 -12.54 -61.63 -33.47
C ARG A 1191 -12.08 -60.86 -34.75
N ARG A 1192 -10.76 -60.56 -34.73
CA ARG A 1192 -9.65 -60.86 -35.69
C ARG A 1192 -9.46 -60.14 -37.07
N ARG A 1193 -8.21 -59.66 -37.23
CA ARG A 1193 -7.17 -59.89 -38.30
C ARG A 1193 -7.02 -58.97 -39.55
N GLN A 1194 -5.78 -58.42 -39.65
CA GLN A 1194 -4.77 -58.49 -40.75
C GLN A 1194 -4.81 -57.63 -42.05
N ARG A 1195 -3.56 -57.22 -42.45
CA ARG A 1195 -2.97 -56.93 -43.80
C ARG A 1195 -3.17 -55.52 -44.38
N ARG A 1196 -2.30 -54.89 -45.22
CA ARG A 1196 -0.87 -54.93 -45.64
C ARG A 1196 -0.71 -53.86 -46.78
N ARG A 1197 0.53 -53.43 -47.11
CA ARG A 1197 1.03 -52.63 -48.30
C ARG A 1197 0.98 -51.10 -48.14
N GLY A 1198 1.94 -50.27 -48.60
CA GLY A 1198 3.18 -50.40 -49.39
C GLY A 1198 3.59 -49.02 -49.96
N HIS A 1199 4.91 -48.73 -49.97
CA HIS A 1199 5.71 -47.57 -50.49
C HIS A 1199 5.46 -47.12 -51.97
N PRO A 1200 6.19 -46.13 -52.63
CA PRO A 1200 7.49 -45.45 -52.32
C PRO A 1200 7.73 -43.94 -52.72
N CYS A 1201 8.86 -43.40 -52.22
CA CYS A 1201 9.92 -42.49 -52.74
C CYS A 1201 9.73 -41.40 -53.84
N ARG A 1202 10.34 -40.22 -53.63
CA ARG A 1202 11.44 -39.66 -54.48
C ARG A 1202 12.23 -38.53 -53.78
N ASP A 1203 13.43 -38.28 -54.31
CA ASP A 1203 14.68 -37.81 -53.69
C ASP A 1203 15.32 -36.67 -54.54
N ARG A 1204 16.36 -36.00 -53.98
CA ARG A 1204 17.34 -35.02 -54.56
C ARG A 1204 17.00 -33.51 -54.49
N GLY A 1205 17.91 -32.59 -54.10
CA GLY A 1205 19.31 -32.72 -53.69
C GLY A 1205 20.06 -31.37 -53.48
N ARG A 1206 21.29 -31.50 -52.95
CA ARG A 1206 22.54 -30.69 -53.07
C ARG A 1206 22.67 -29.22 -52.53
N ARG A 1207 23.70 -29.07 -51.67
CA ARG A 1207 24.58 -27.93 -51.24
C ARG A 1207 25.06 -26.96 -52.36
N PRO A 1208 25.72 -25.77 -52.13
CA PRO A 1208 26.76 -25.49 -51.09
C PRO A 1208 26.95 -24.03 -50.55
N ASP A 1209 28.01 -23.88 -49.74
CA ASP A 1209 28.65 -22.74 -49.05
C ASP A 1209 28.70 -21.34 -49.69
N ARG A 1210 28.71 -20.29 -48.84
CA ARG A 1210 29.68 -19.14 -48.74
C ARG A 1210 29.13 -18.07 -47.76
N ASN A 1211 29.78 -17.73 -46.64
CA ASN A 1211 30.97 -16.89 -46.38
C ASN A 1211 30.70 -15.36 -46.34
N ARG A 1212 31.01 -14.74 -45.18
CA ARG A 1212 31.39 -13.32 -44.90
C ARG A 1212 30.51 -12.17 -45.41
N GLN A 1213 29.94 -11.38 -44.48
CA GLN A 1213 30.53 -10.16 -43.92
C GLN A 1213 29.77 -9.74 -42.65
#